data_AF-A0A098GEG8-F1
#
_entry.id   AF-A0A098GEG8-F1
#
_cell.length_a   1.000
_cell.length_b   1.000
_cell.length_c   1.000
_cell.angle_alpha   90.00
_cell.angle_beta   90.00
_cell.angle_gamma   90.00
#
_symmetry.space_group_name_H-M   'P 1'
#
loop_
_entity.id
_entity.type
_entity.pdbx_description
1 polymer ?
#
loop_
_entity_poly.entity_id
_entity_poly.type
_entity_poly.pdbx_seq_one_letter_code
_entity_poly.pdbx_strand_id
1 'polypeptide(L)'
;MCVPSLKRLLLLAIIFCNQAFSQQSAAVFYGSQIPVNQLCNYNIIIVDPYSDLNPKRDCPNSKIFAYASLGEVSLDSPYFKLIQPNWVIGKNEAWNNNKVLDQTNPGWQKFFLNQIIEPLWQKGYRGFFLDTLDSYYLAVHDPKLQEKQIKGMVETIRQIKIRHPDAKIILNRGFVLLPYIHSDIYAVLIESLYNAWHQQERAYEETPPAERKQLFEEINKIRAMNLPIIIVDYLPPNQQYKAKELAEQLSKQGFIPWITDSLLQSIYIRKYPEMQRQILVAYTNKLPVRFGAPLQFVGPILEHMGYIPKYLDLNKITQLPSGDLSKRYAGIVLWLIDPVKNDSFMGWVQTQIENKIPVVFLNSFGVPYADPELTKLGLFVSSEKESDASLRIAKMDPKFIGHEIAPILTPYDFVVLNAASSQILLKVKNVYEQTSDVVAITPWGGYALIPDVIQYMPNLSTRWVINPFPFFRKALRLQDFPIPDTTTENGRRLMSVHIDGDGFSYPARWIGGRIAAVELRDRILTRFPIPTSVSVITGEIAPNGNQPKKSPELMEVARSIFALPWVEIASHTFSHPLNWQPQSKRFNELGEESTYGMRIPNYKFNLATEITGSVDFINKNLAPADKKCHLFFWSGLADPSKEALALTYKDNLLNINGVSGTHIDKNDPSLTGIRPRGLELGGYYQVFAPIDLDFYYMNNLAGPLYGYEKVIQTLELTDKPHRYKPIDLYYHFYSASYPAALQALIKVYQWALNQPVMNIFISDYIKKVLDFYQTSIGKIDGSWVITTNGEVREFRSPLHFGYPDLINSKNVIGFKKINDELYIHLGSSHFTTLKYQKTEPTQPYLIEANARIVDYSRKKKKLSVKFAGYMPVQFTFANVAQCKMSSKFPLKATHNSDKTISYSSSETNNEIHFDC
;
A
#
# COMPACT_ATOMS: atom_id res chain seq x y z
N MET A 1 -9.55 62.48 14.49
CA MET A 1 -10.05 61.78 15.68
C MET A 1 -11.11 60.78 15.26
N CYS A 2 -10.78 59.48 15.27
CA CYS A 2 -11.74 58.39 15.40
C CYS A 2 -10.91 57.12 15.67
N VAL A 3 -10.69 56.86 16.95
CA VAL A 3 -10.08 55.62 17.43
C VAL A 3 -11.08 54.49 17.15
N PRO A 4 -10.75 53.46 16.37
CA PRO A 4 -11.61 52.28 16.28
C PRO A 4 -11.56 51.60 17.64
N SER A 5 -12.73 51.38 18.25
CA SER A 5 -12.82 50.84 19.60
C SER A 5 -12.09 49.50 19.72
N LEU A 6 -11.29 49.38 20.78
CA LEU A 6 -10.52 48.18 21.17
C LEU A 6 -11.39 46.89 21.17
N LYS A 7 -12.71 47.03 21.31
CA LYS A 7 -13.70 45.94 21.23
C LYS A 7 -13.84 45.31 19.84
N ARG A 8 -13.64 46.04 18.72
CA ARG A 8 -13.70 45.46 17.36
C ARG A 8 -12.44 44.69 16.98
N LEU A 9 -11.26 45.12 17.46
CA LEU A 9 -10.03 44.36 17.27
C LEU A 9 -10.02 43.07 18.12
N LEU A 10 -10.56 43.11 19.35
CA LEU A 10 -10.72 41.92 20.18
C LEU A 10 -11.71 40.91 19.57
N LEU A 11 -12.83 41.39 19.00
CA LEU A 11 -13.80 40.50 18.33
C LEU A 11 -13.23 39.84 17.07
N LEU A 12 -12.45 40.56 16.26
CA LEU A 12 -11.78 39.97 15.09
C LEU A 12 -10.69 38.97 15.50
N ALA A 13 -9.91 39.24 16.56
CA ALA A 13 -8.91 38.29 17.05
C ALA A 13 -9.54 37.01 17.64
N ILE A 14 -10.70 37.12 18.30
CA ILE A 14 -11.44 35.96 18.83
C ILE A 14 -12.10 35.14 17.69
N ILE A 15 -12.51 35.78 16.59
CA ILE A 15 -13.04 35.08 15.41
C ILE A 15 -11.93 34.38 14.62
N PHE A 16 -10.73 34.98 14.50
CA PHE A 16 -9.59 34.34 13.83
C PHE A 16 -8.95 33.22 14.67
N CYS A 17 -8.95 33.31 16.00
CA CYS A 17 -8.43 32.24 16.86
C CYS A 17 -9.37 31.02 16.90
N ASN A 18 -10.69 31.22 16.83
CA ASN A 18 -11.65 30.12 16.74
C ASN A 18 -11.66 29.42 15.36
N GLN A 19 -11.35 30.13 14.26
CA GLN A 19 -11.21 29.48 12.94
C GLN A 19 -9.93 28.65 12.80
N ALA A 20 -8.84 28.99 13.52
CA ALA A 20 -7.59 28.24 13.45
C ALA A 20 -7.69 26.82 14.08
N PHE A 21 -8.54 26.64 15.10
CA PHE A 21 -8.77 25.33 15.73
C PHE A 21 -9.82 24.48 15.00
N SER A 22 -10.76 25.11 14.27
CA SER A 22 -11.80 24.43 13.47
C SER A 22 -11.26 23.52 12.34
N GLN A 23 -9.94 23.50 12.10
CA GLN A 23 -9.30 22.71 11.06
C GLN A 23 -8.53 21.48 11.59
N GLN A 24 -8.37 21.35 12.92
CA GLN A 24 -7.69 20.20 13.51
C GLN A 24 -8.65 19.02 13.64
N SER A 25 -8.14 17.80 13.40
CA SER A 25 -8.88 16.56 13.58
C SER A 25 -8.09 15.56 14.42
N ALA A 26 -8.77 14.83 15.30
CA ALA A 26 -8.17 13.80 16.16
C ALA A 26 -8.81 12.44 15.93
N ALA A 27 -8.05 11.37 16.17
CA ALA A 27 -8.53 10.00 16.24
C ALA A 27 -7.91 9.28 17.43
N VAL A 28 -8.69 8.48 18.15
CA VAL A 28 -8.24 7.62 19.25
C VAL A 28 -8.56 6.17 18.90
N PHE A 29 -7.56 5.31 18.88
CA PHE A 29 -7.74 3.91 18.46
C PHE A 29 -6.83 2.95 19.22
N TYR A 30 -7.40 2.00 19.96
CA TYR A 30 -6.67 1.04 20.82
C TYR A 30 -6.76 -0.41 20.32
N GLY A 31 -7.10 -0.62 19.05
CA GLY A 31 -6.97 -1.93 18.42
C GLY A 31 -5.51 -2.28 18.13
N SER A 32 -5.16 -3.57 18.19
CA SER A 32 -3.81 -4.05 17.93
C SER A 32 -3.38 -3.92 16.46
N GLN A 33 -4.35 -3.93 15.54
CA GLN A 33 -4.15 -3.71 14.10
C GLN A 33 -4.68 -2.33 13.70
N ILE A 34 -3.77 -1.41 13.38
CA ILE A 34 -4.11 -0.03 13.07
C ILE A 34 -4.55 0.11 11.61
N PRO A 35 -5.74 0.66 11.32
CA PRO A 35 -6.15 1.01 9.96
C PRO A 35 -5.42 2.29 9.50
N VAL A 36 -4.12 2.17 9.20
CA VAL A 36 -3.19 3.28 8.88
C VAL A 36 -3.80 4.25 7.87
N ASN A 37 -4.32 3.78 6.74
CA ASN A 37 -4.88 4.65 5.69
C ASN A 37 -6.04 5.51 6.17
N GLN A 38 -6.84 5.02 7.13
CA GLN A 38 -7.98 5.76 7.67
C GLN A 38 -7.51 6.77 8.72
N LEU A 39 -6.62 6.35 9.64
CA LEU A 39 -6.14 7.20 10.73
C LEU A 39 -5.16 8.28 10.26
N CYS A 40 -4.30 8.03 9.27
CA CYS A 40 -3.33 9.01 8.77
C CYS A 40 -3.96 10.27 8.14
N ASN A 41 -5.28 10.28 7.92
CA ASN A 41 -6.00 11.49 7.49
C ASN A 41 -6.17 12.51 8.64
N TYR A 42 -5.98 12.08 9.89
CA TYR A 42 -6.16 12.91 11.08
C TYR A 42 -4.88 13.63 11.48
N ASN A 43 -5.01 14.83 12.04
CA ASN A 43 -3.85 15.62 12.46
C ASN A 43 -3.23 15.12 13.78
N ILE A 44 -4.08 14.58 14.67
CA ILE A 44 -3.72 14.00 15.96
C ILE A 44 -4.19 12.55 15.94
N ILE A 45 -3.30 11.62 16.26
CA ILE A 45 -3.61 10.19 16.33
C ILE A 45 -3.13 9.69 17.69
N ILE A 46 -4.03 9.17 18.52
CA ILE A 46 -3.73 8.59 19.82
C ILE A 46 -3.92 7.08 19.70
N VAL A 47 -2.87 6.31 20.00
CA VAL A 47 -2.88 4.85 19.84
C VAL A 47 -2.26 4.15 21.05
N ASP A 48 -2.62 2.87 21.21
CA ASP A 48 -1.88 1.98 22.08
C ASP A 48 -0.45 1.79 21.53
N PRO A 49 0.61 2.10 22.29
CA PRO A 49 1.98 1.96 21.82
C PRO A 49 2.41 0.53 21.51
N TYR A 50 1.66 -0.48 21.93
CA TYR A 50 1.89 -1.90 21.66
C TYR A 50 1.17 -2.40 20.39
N SER A 51 0.48 -1.53 19.65
CA SER A 51 -0.07 -1.83 18.33
C SER A 51 1.00 -2.04 17.23
N ASP A 52 0.56 -2.45 16.04
CA ASP A 52 1.41 -2.66 14.85
C ASP A 52 1.88 -1.39 14.14
N LEU A 53 1.46 -0.20 14.61
CA LEU A 53 1.87 1.08 14.05
C LEU A 53 3.34 1.42 14.39
N ASN A 54 4.07 1.88 13.38
CA ASN A 54 5.43 2.38 13.51
C ASN A 54 5.46 3.91 13.31
N PRO A 55 5.66 4.72 14.37
CA PRO A 55 5.58 6.18 14.29
C PRO A 55 6.71 6.83 13.47
N LYS A 56 7.77 6.10 13.12
CA LYS A 56 8.83 6.60 12.22
C LYS A 56 8.46 6.46 10.74
N ARG A 57 7.57 5.51 10.42
CA ARG A 57 7.21 5.12 9.06
C ARG A 57 5.81 5.58 8.70
N ASP A 58 4.86 5.37 9.61
CA ASP A 58 3.44 5.52 9.38
C ASP A 58 2.97 6.95 9.72
N CYS A 59 2.01 7.47 8.97
CA CYS A 59 1.41 8.79 9.13
C CYS A 59 2.41 9.95 9.35
N PRO A 60 3.41 10.17 8.48
CA PRO A 60 4.48 11.16 8.69
C PRO A 60 3.99 12.62 8.84
N ASN A 61 2.76 12.91 8.42
CA ASN A 61 2.13 14.24 8.53
C ASN A 61 1.19 14.39 9.73
N SER A 62 0.99 13.31 10.49
CA SER A 62 0.17 13.28 11.69
C SER A 62 1.05 13.37 12.94
N LYS A 63 0.53 13.98 14.00
CA LYS A 63 1.17 13.92 15.32
C LYS A 63 0.63 12.68 16.01
N ILE A 64 1.49 11.68 16.14
CA ILE A 64 1.14 10.41 16.78
C ILE A 64 1.50 10.47 18.26
N PHE A 65 0.54 10.15 19.12
CA PHE A 65 0.64 10.14 20.57
C PHE A 65 0.51 8.71 21.07
N ALA A 66 1.50 8.27 21.86
CA ALA A 66 1.41 7.01 22.58
C ALA A 66 0.57 7.20 23.85
N TYR A 67 -0.40 6.30 24.06
CA TYR A 67 -1.09 6.18 25.34
C TYR A 67 -0.10 5.78 26.46
N ALA A 68 -0.15 6.51 27.57
CA ALA A 68 0.60 6.20 28.78
C ALA A 68 -0.22 6.57 30.04
N SER A 69 -0.61 5.57 30.81
CA SER A 69 -1.31 5.77 32.10
C SER A 69 -0.31 6.18 33.19
N LEU A 70 -0.48 7.38 33.76
CA LEU A 70 0.42 7.93 34.79
C LEU A 70 -0.08 7.64 36.21
N GLY A 71 -1.40 7.67 36.42
CA GLY A 71 -2.02 7.43 37.73
C GLY A 71 -2.22 5.95 38.07
N GLU A 72 -2.28 5.08 37.05
CA GLU A 72 -2.60 3.67 37.23
C GLU A 72 -1.72 2.73 36.40
N VAL A 73 -1.67 1.47 36.82
CA VAL A 73 -1.15 0.36 36.03
C VAL A 73 -2.17 -0.79 35.97
N SER A 74 -2.45 -1.23 34.74
CA SER A 74 -3.29 -2.41 34.48
C SER A 74 -2.59 -3.70 34.88
N LEU A 75 -3.37 -4.68 35.36
CA LEU A 75 -2.88 -6.01 35.70
C LEU A 75 -2.29 -6.76 34.49
N ASP A 76 -2.77 -6.43 33.27
CA ASP A 76 -2.31 -7.04 32.02
C ASP A 76 -1.15 -6.27 31.37
N SER A 77 -0.68 -5.19 32.00
CA SER A 77 0.44 -4.42 31.50
C SER A 77 1.72 -5.28 31.42
N PRO A 78 2.51 -5.18 30.33
CA PRO A 78 3.74 -5.96 30.19
C PRO A 78 4.78 -5.64 31.27
N TYR A 79 4.69 -4.47 31.90
CA TYR A 79 5.57 -4.04 32.98
C TYR A 79 4.95 -4.17 34.38
N PHE A 80 3.75 -4.76 34.52
CA PHE A 80 3.08 -4.89 35.82
C PHE A 80 3.96 -5.59 36.87
N LYS A 81 4.67 -6.65 36.48
CA LYS A 81 5.56 -7.42 37.36
C LYS A 81 6.75 -6.62 37.90
N LEU A 82 7.06 -5.47 37.32
CA LEU A 82 8.16 -4.59 37.74
C LEU A 82 7.71 -3.53 38.75
N ILE A 83 6.40 -3.36 38.95
CA ILE A 83 5.82 -2.38 39.86
C ILE A 83 6.07 -2.82 41.30
N GLN A 84 6.67 -1.93 42.09
CA GLN A 84 6.96 -2.22 43.49
C GLN A 84 5.69 -2.04 44.35
N PRO A 85 5.43 -2.91 45.34
CA PRO A 85 4.26 -2.79 46.20
C PRO A 85 4.16 -1.43 46.92
N ASN A 86 5.29 -0.83 47.29
CA ASN A 86 5.33 0.48 47.96
C ASN A 86 5.04 1.67 47.04
N TRP A 87 4.86 1.46 45.73
CA TRP A 87 4.39 2.48 44.80
C TRP A 87 2.87 2.52 44.71
N VAL A 88 2.17 1.52 45.24
CA VAL A 88 0.72 1.36 45.11
C VAL A 88 0.03 1.92 46.34
N ILE A 89 -0.91 2.85 46.14
CA ILE A 89 -1.70 3.49 47.20
C ILE A 89 -3.17 3.07 47.20
N GLY A 90 -3.64 2.42 46.13
CA GLY A 90 -5.01 1.95 46.05
C GLY A 90 -5.29 1.07 44.83
N LYS A 91 -6.57 0.87 44.53
CA LYS A 91 -7.03 0.14 43.35
C LYS A 91 -8.27 0.81 42.76
N ASN A 92 -8.41 0.76 41.45
CA ASN A 92 -9.61 1.19 40.74
C ASN A 92 -10.51 -0.03 40.47
N GLU A 93 -11.54 -0.21 41.30
CA GLU A 93 -12.44 -1.36 41.19
C GLU A 93 -13.30 -1.33 39.92
N ALA A 94 -13.62 -0.13 39.42
CA ALA A 94 -14.37 0.04 38.18
C ALA A 94 -13.58 -0.45 36.94
N TRP A 95 -12.25 -0.36 36.99
CA TRP A 95 -11.36 -0.70 35.89
C TRP A 95 -10.47 -1.89 36.25
N ASN A 96 -11.07 -3.08 36.29
CA ASN A 96 -10.38 -4.37 36.46
C ASN A 96 -9.40 -4.45 37.64
N ASN A 97 -9.64 -3.69 38.72
CA ASN A 97 -8.75 -3.59 39.87
C ASN A 97 -7.32 -3.11 39.50
N ASN A 98 -7.20 -2.22 38.51
CA ASN A 98 -5.96 -1.51 38.21
C ASN A 98 -5.35 -0.93 39.49
N LYS A 99 -4.03 -0.95 39.60
CA LYS A 99 -3.35 -0.41 40.80
C LYS A 99 -3.17 1.09 40.65
N VAL A 100 -3.62 1.85 41.65
CA VAL A 100 -3.42 3.31 41.74
C VAL A 100 -2.05 3.60 42.33
N LEU A 101 -1.28 4.43 41.64
CA LEU A 101 0.13 4.67 41.92
C LEU A 101 0.35 6.00 42.66
N ASP A 102 1.28 6.00 43.61
CA ASP A 102 1.66 7.16 44.40
C ASP A 102 2.52 8.12 43.57
N GLN A 103 1.94 9.25 43.21
CA GLN A 103 2.59 10.29 42.41
C GLN A 103 3.65 11.05 43.20
N THR A 104 3.73 10.86 44.52
CA THR A 104 4.81 11.41 45.37
C THR A 104 6.02 10.48 45.49
N ASN A 105 5.91 9.23 45.02
CA ASN A 105 6.98 8.26 45.15
C ASN A 105 8.04 8.45 44.05
N PRO A 106 9.30 8.80 44.39
CA PRO A 106 10.34 9.04 43.40
C PRO A 106 10.74 7.79 42.60
N GLY A 107 10.51 6.60 43.16
CA GLY A 107 10.72 5.32 42.47
C GLY A 107 9.77 5.16 41.29
N TRP A 108 8.47 5.43 41.50
CA TRP A 108 7.47 5.42 40.44
C TRP A 108 7.78 6.48 39.37
N GLN A 109 8.05 7.73 39.77
CA GLN A 109 8.35 8.81 38.83
C GLN A 109 9.55 8.47 37.93
N LYS A 110 10.64 7.95 38.53
CA LYS A 110 11.82 7.52 37.77
C LYS A 110 11.51 6.34 36.85
N PHE A 111 10.69 5.39 37.31
CA PHE A 111 10.25 4.26 36.49
C PHE A 111 9.44 4.73 35.28
N PHE A 112 8.42 5.58 35.49
CA PHE A 112 7.59 6.12 34.42
C PHE A 112 8.44 6.82 33.35
N LEU A 113 9.37 7.68 33.77
CA LEU A 113 10.25 8.40 32.85
C LEU A 113 11.21 7.47 32.09
N ASN A 114 11.84 6.52 32.78
CA ASN A 114 12.93 5.72 32.19
C ASN A 114 12.46 4.44 31.47
N GLN A 115 11.36 3.84 31.92
CA GLN A 115 10.88 2.53 31.44
C GLN A 115 9.63 2.63 30.58
N ILE A 116 8.93 3.78 30.60
CA ILE A 116 7.75 4.01 29.76
C ILE A 116 8.05 5.11 28.74
N ILE A 117 8.36 6.33 29.17
CA ILE A 117 8.54 7.46 28.26
C ILE A 117 9.77 7.31 27.36
N GLU A 118 10.94 6.97 27.92
CA GLU A 118 12.17 6.87 27.14
C GLU A 118 12.11 5.78 26.05
N PRO A 119 11.65 4.54 26.32
CA PRO A 119 11.49 3.54 25.25
C PRO A 119 10.52 3.96 24.14
N LEU A 120 9.44 4.66 24.48
CA LEU A 120 8.49 5.20 23.48
C LEU A 120 9.13 6.28 22.61
N TRP A 121 9.94 7.16 23.22
CA TRP A 121 10.71 8.17 22.49
C TRP A 121 11.69 7.52 21.50
N GLN A 122 12.40 6.48 21.94
CA GLN A 122 13.33 5.70 21.09
C GLN A 122 12.61 4.94 19.96
N LYS A 123 11.41 4.42 20.24
CA LYS A 123 10.51 3.82 19.23
C LYS A 123 10.07 4.84 18.17
N GLY A 124 10.10 6.13 18.48
CA GLY A 124 9.90 7.23 17.53
C GLY A 124 8.72 8.15 17.84
N TYR A 125 7.99 7.91 18.93
CA TYR A 125 6.92 8.80 19.35
C TYR A 125 7.49 10.18 19.72
N ARG A 126 6.76 11.23 19.34
CA ARG A 126 7.02 12.64 19.75
C ARG A 126 5.84 13.26 20.47
N GLY A 127 4.80 12.46 20.72
CA GLY A 127 3.62 12.82 21.48
C GLY A 127 3.31 11.76 22.55
N PHE A 128 2.83 12.20 23.70
CA PHE A 128 2.38 11.35 24.80
C PHE A 128 0.97 11.77 25.23
N PHE A 129 0.05 10.81 25.32
CA PHE A 129 -1.28 10.99 25.87
C PHE A 129 -1.29 10.42 27.29
N LEU A 130 -1.38 11.30 28.28
CA LEU A 130 -1.29 10.95 29.69
C LEU A 130 -2.68 10.77 30.28
N ASP A 131 -2.93 9.57 30.77
CA ASP A 131 -4.23 9.17 31.31
C ASP A 131 -4.18 8.93 32.83
N THR A 132 -5.37 8.72 33.42
CA THR A 132 -5.61 8.38 34.84
C THR A 132 -5.12 9.45 35.83
N LEU A 133 -5.12 10.71 35.40
CA LEU A 133 -4.58 11.86 36.15
C LEU A 133 -5.43 12.26 37.37
N ASP A 134 -6.60 11.66 37.54
CA ASP A 134 -7.53 11.85 38.66
C ASP A 134 -7.62 10.62 39.58
N SER A 135 -6.96 9.51 39.26
CA SER A 135 -7.11 8.25 40.01
C SER A 135 -6.63 8.30 41.47
N TYR A 136 -5.77 9.27 41.83
CA TYR A 136 -5.35 9.45 43.23
C TYR A 136 -6.52 9.79 44.16
N TYR A 137 -7.62 10.36 43.65
CA TYR A 137 -8.84 10.62 44.45
C TYR A 137 -9.48 9.34 45.00
N LEU A 138 -9.24 8.19 44.36
CA LEU A 138 -9.75 6.88 44.81
C LEU A 138 -9.06 6.40 46.10
N ALA A 139 -7.86 6.89 46.39
CA ALA A 139 -7.02 6.41 47.49
C ALA A 139 -6.71 7.50 48.53
N VAL A 140 -6.72 8.77 48.13
CA VAL A 140 -6.30 9.90 48.97
C VAL A 140 -7.46 10.88 49.09
N HIS A 141 -8.05 10.97 50.28
CA HIS A 141 -9.18 11.88 50.55
C HIS A 141 -8.78 13.17 51.28
N ASP A 142 -7.60 13.22 51.90
CA ASP A 142 -7.08 14.43 52.55
C ASP A 142 -6.64 15.47 51.48
N PRO A 143 -7.23 16.67 51.44
CA PRO A 143 -6.89 17.69 50.45
C PRO A 143 -5.40 18.09 50.42
N LYS A 144 -4.71 18.10 51.56
CA LYS A 144 -3.28 18.41 51.63
C LYS A 144 -2.43 17.30 51.01
N LEU A 145 -2.85 16.05 51.19
CA LEU A 145 -2.16 14.91 50.56
C LEU A 145 -2.47 14.83 49.07
N GLN A 146 -3.69 15.17 48.64
CA GLN A 146 -4.06 15.34 47.23
C GLN A 146 -3.20 16.42 46.55
N GLU A 147 -2.95 17.55 47.21
CA GLU A 147 -2.07 18.60 46.67
C GLU A 147 -0.64 18.08 46.45
N LYS A 148 -0.14 17.17 47.31
CA LYS A 148 1.16 16.53 47.10
C LYS A 148 1.14 15.61 45.87
N GLN A 149 0.07 14.86 45.64
CA GLN A 149 -0.09 14.03 44.45
C GLN A 149 -0.08 14.90 43.18
N ILE A 150 -0.82 16.02 43.18
CA ILE A 150 -0.82 17.02 42.10
C ILE A 150 0.59 17.54 41.81
N LYS A 151 1.32 17.97 42.83
CA LYS A 151 2.71 18.45 42.68
C LYS A 151 3.63 17.38 42.11
N GLY A 152 3.47 16.13 42.54
CA GLY A 152 4.23 14.99 42.02
C GLY A 152 4.01 14.74 40.53
N MET A 153 2.75 14.81 40.07
CA MET A 153 2.43 14.71 38.64
C MET A 153 2.97 15.89 37.84
N VAL A 154 2.82 17.12 38.35
CA VAL A 154 3.36 18.34 37.73
C VAL A 154 4.88 18.21 37.52
N GLU A 155 5.62 17.76 38.54
CA GLU A 155 7.05 17.56 38.42
C GLU A 155 7.39 16.48 37.39
N THR A 156 6.68 15.36 37.40
CA THR A 156 6.89 14.28 36.41
C THR A 156 6.68 14.78 34.98
N ILE A 157 5.62 15.55 34.73
CA ILE A 157 5.33 16.12 33.40
C ILE A 157 6.41 17.12 32.98
N ARG A 158 6.87 17.98 33.89
CA ARG A 158 8.00 18.90 33.61
C ARG A 158 9.28 18.15 33.29
N GLN A 159 9.56 17.04 33.97
CA GLN A 159 10.72 16.20 33.66
C GLN A 159 10.65 15.58 32.27
N ILE A 160 9.46 15.22 31.76
CA ILE A 160 9.30 14.81 30.36
C ILE A 160 9.75 15.94 29.43
N LYS A 161 9.27 17.17 29.67
CA LYS A 161 9.62 18.35 28.86
C LYS A 161 11.10 18.73 28.96
N ILE A 162 11.71 18.60 30.13
CA ILE A 162 13.13 18.88 30.33
C ILE A 162 13.99 17.90 29.51
N ARG A 163 13.66 16.61 29.56
CA ARG A 163 14.38 15.57 28.80
C ARG A 163 14.12 15.65 27.31
N HIS A 164 12.89 15.99 26.95
CA HIS A 164 12.39 16.02 25.57
C HIS A 164 11.62 17.33 25.31
N PRO A 165 12.32 18.45 25.05
CA PRO A 165 11.69 19.77 24.88
C PRO A 165 10.63 19.82 23.77
N ASP A 166 10.80 19.04 22.71
CA ASP A 166 9.87 18.96 21.58
C ASP A 166 8.67 18.02 21.82
N ALA A 167 8.62 17.31 22.96
CA ALA A 167 7.54 16.40 23.27
C ALA A 167 6.20 17.15 23.39
N LYS A 168 5.17 16.62 22.72
CA LYS A 168 3.79 17.12 22.81
C LYS A 168 3.02 16.28 23.79
N ILE A 169 2.32 16.92 24.72
CA ILE A 169 1.61 16.22 25.79
C ILE A 169 0.12 16.51 25.68
N ILE A 170 -0.70 15.46 25.60
CA ILE A 170 -2.16 15.58 25.72
C ILE A 170 -2.54 15.00 27.08
N LEU A 171 -3.35 15.71 27.84
CA LEU A 171 -3.88 15.22 29.11
C LEU A 171 -5.29 14.68 28.90
N ASN A 172 -5.62 13.50 29.44
CA ASN A 172 -7.01 13.14 29.67
C ASN A 172 -7.49 13.86 30.92
N ARG A 173 -8.42 14.81 30.74
CA ARG A 173 -8.91 15.71 31.79
C ARG A 173 -7.75 16.45 32.48
N GLY A 174 -7.35 16.01 33.67
CA GLY A 174 -6.24 16.58 34.42
C GLY A 174 -6.41 18.07 34.78
N PHE A 175 -7.66 18.55 34.92
CA PHE A 175 -7.99 19.98 35.01
C PHE A 175 -7.22 20.70 36.14
N VAL A 176 -7.04 20.04 37.28
CA VAL A 176 -6.32 20.56 38.45
C VAL A 176 -4.83 20.80 38.20
N LEU A 177 -4.25 20.18 37.17
CA LEU A 177 -2.83 20.34 36.82
C LEU A 177 -2.60 21.59 35.97
N LEU A 178 -3.57 21.96 35.12
CA LEU A 178 -3.43 22.99 34.08
C LEU A 178 -2.94 24.36 34.59
N PRO A 179 -3.37 24.87 35.77
CA PRO A 179 -2.82 26.12 36.31
C PRO A 179 -1.29 26.14 36.42
N TYR A 180 -0.65 24.97 36.57
CA TYR A 180 0.79 24.85 36.78
C TYR A 180 1.59 24.52 35.51
N ILE A 181 0.95 23.92 34.50
CA ILE A 181 1.64 23.30 33.35
C ILE A 181 1.00 23.60 31.98
N HIS A 182 -0.05 24.42 31.87
CA HIS A 182 -0.73 24.64 30.58
C HIS A 182 0.20 25.08 29.44
N SER A 183 1.30 25.79 29.73
CA SER A 183 2.32 26.16 28.73
C SER A 183 3.08 24.97 28.13
N ASP A 184 3.09 23.84 28.83
CA ASP A 184 3.75 22.60 28.42
C ASP A 184 2.81 21.62 27.71
N ILE A 185 1.50 21.91 27.69
CA ILE A 185 0.46 21.01 27.20
C ILE A 185 0.07 21.38 25.77
N TYR A 186 -0.10 20.34 24.93
CA TYR A 186 -0.47 20.47 23.53
C TYR A 186 -1.99 20.50 23.30
N ALA A 187 -2.75 19.68 24.05
CA ALA A 187 -4.22 19.67 24.03
C ALA A 187 -4.76 19.00 25.31
N VAL A 188 -6.06 19.16 25.57
CA VAL A 188 -6.79 18.43 26.61
C VAL A 188 -7.85 17.55 25.96
N LEU A 189 -7.92 16.29 26.35
CA LEU A 189 -8.96 15.36 25.95
C LEU A 189 -9.98 15.21 27.08
N ILE A 190 -11.27 15.14 26.75
CA ILE A 190 -12.35 14.94 27.73
C ILE A 190 -13.23 13.78 27.28
N GLU A 191 -13.35 12.80 28.16
CA GLU A 191 -14.30 11.68 28.10
C GLU A 191 -15.31 11.86 29.24
N SER A 192 -16.62 12.02 29.03
CA SER A 192 -17.33 12.30 27.75
C SER A 192 -18.27 13.48 27.97
N LEU A 193 -18.66 14.19 26.90
CA LEU A 193 -19.46 15.42 27.02
C LEU A 193 -20.97 15.20 26.87
N TYR A 194 -21.39 14.40 25.89
CA TYR A 194 -22.82 14.12 25.66
C TYR A 194 -23.17 12.65 25.82
N ASN A 195 -22.33 11.73 25.32
CA ASN A 195 -22.55 10.29 25.38
C ASN A 195 -21.34 9.61 26.00
N ALA A 196 -21.55 8.97 27.13
CA ALA A 196 -20.53 8.33 27.95
C ALA A 196 -20.63 6.80 27.89
N TRP A 197 -19.54 6.16 28.32
CA TRP A 197 -19.50 4.73 28.60
C TRP A 197 -19.35 4.51 30.11
N HIS A 198 -20.30 3.80 30.71
CA HIS A 198 -20.25 3.46 32.12
C HIS A 198 -19.64 2.06 32.31
N GLN A 199 -18.39 2.00 32.77
CA GLN A 199 -17.59 0.77 32.80
C GLN A 199 -18.14 -0.32 33.73
N GLN A 200 -18.66 0.05 34.91
CA GLN A 200 -19.20 -0.90 35.87
C GLN A 200 -20.47 -1.58 35.35
N GLU A 201 -21.35 -0.81 34.72
CA GLU A 201 -22.63 -1.30 34.16
C GLU A 201 -22.49 -1.83 32.74
N ARG A 202 -21.34 -1.59 32.11
CA ARG A 202 -21.06 -1.89 30.69
C ARG A 202 -22.15 -1.34 29.77
N ALA A 203 -22.56 -0.10 30.03
CA ALA A 203 -23.67 0.56 29.36
C ALA A 203 -23.23 1.86 28.68
N TYR A 204 -23.89 2.17 27.54
CA TYR A 204 -23.80 3.47 26.87
C TYR A 204 -24.90 4.37 27.40
N GLU A 205 -24.54 5.57 27.87
CA GLU A 205 -25.47 6.47 28.56
C GLU A 205 -25.25 7.92 28.15
N GLU A 206 -26.26 8.77 28.35
CA GLU A 206 -26.08 10.21 28.19
C GLU A 206 -25.38 10.81 29.40
N THR A 207 -24.40 11.68 29.19
CA THR A 207 -23.76 12.45 30.26
C THR A 207 -24.83 13.32 30.95
N PRO A 208 -25.07 13.16 32.27
CA PRO A 208 -26.12 13.89 32.98
C PRO A 208 -26.02 15.41 32.82
N PRO A 209 -27.14 16.15 32.71
CA PRO A 209 -27.10 17.60 32.50
C PRO A 209 -26.32 18.38 33.57
N ALA A 210 -26.35 17.92 34.82
CA ALA A 210 -25.61 18.55 35.92
C ALA A 210 -24.09 18.37 35.77
N GLU A 211 -23.63 17.17 35.42
CA GLU A 211 -22.22 16.88 35.16
C GLU A 211 -21.74 17.65 33.92
N ARG A 212 -22.55 17.66 32.85
CA ARG A 212 -22.25 18.44 31.64
C ARG A 212 -22.07 19.92 31.95
N LYS A 213 -22.91 20.49 32.83
CA LYS A 213 -22.78 21.88 33.27
C LYS A 213 -21.44 22.12 33.98
N GLN A 214 -21.02 21.21 34.87
CA GLN A 214 -19.73 21.29 35.54
C GLN A 214 -18.54 21.16 34.56
N LEU A 215 -18.63 20.23 33.59
CA LEU A 215 -17.62 20.10 32.53
C LEU A 215 -17.48 21.38 31.71
N PHE A 216 -18.59 22.08 31.43
CA PHE A 216 -18.53 23.36 30.73
C PHE A 216 -17.82 24.47 31.52
N GLU A 217 -17.85 24.43 32.86
CA GLU A 217 -17.07 25.35 33.69
C GLU A 217 -15.56 25.11 33.51
N GLU A 218 -15.12 23.85 33.50
CA GLU A 218 -13.72 23.49 33.23
C GLU A 218 -13.31 23.80 31.78
N ILE A 219 -14.16 23.47 30.80
CA ILE A 219 -13.95 23.79 29.39
C ILE A 219 -13.71 25.29 29.19
N ASN A 220 -14.44 26.15 29.88
CA ASN A 220 -14.26 27.60 29.78
C ASN A 220 -12.90 28.04 30.34
N LYS A 221 -12.40 27.40 31.41
CA LYS A 221 -11.04 27.64 31.92
C LYS A 221 -9.98 27.20 30.90
N ILE A 222 -10.15 26.03 30.26
CA ILE A 222 -9.23 25.51 29.25
C ILE A 222 -9.20 26.44 28.02
N ARG A 223 -10.36 26.91 27.57
CA ARG A 223 -10.46 27.90 26.48
C ARG A 223 -9.72 29.19 26.81
N ALA A 224 -9.79 29.67 28.04
CA ALA A 224 -9.04 30.85 28.48
C ALA A 224 -7.52 30.65 28.42
N MET A 225 -7.04 29.41 28.46
CA MET A 225 -5.63 29.04 28.29
C MET A 225 -5.23 28.82 26.82
N ASN A 226 -6.14 29.01 25.86
CA ASN A 226 -5.94 28.78 24.42
C ASN A 226 -5.49 27.34 24.06
N LEU A 227 -5.92 26.34 24.83
CA LEU A 227 -5.63 24.94 24.54
C LEU A 227 -6.72 24.31 23.66
N PRO A 228 -6.35 23.50 22.64
CA PRO A 228 -7.31 22.66 21.92
C PRO A 228 -8.00 21.67 22.86
N ILE A 229 -9.29 21.43 22.62
CA ILE A 229 -10.09 20.47 23.39
C ILE A 229 -10.58 19.37 22.46
N ILE A 230 -10.16 18.14 22.75
CA ILE A 230 -10.60 16.91 22.09
C ILE A 230 -11.74 16.32 22.91
N ILE A 231 -12.87 16.05 22.28
CA ILE A 231 -14.01 15.37 22.93
C ILE A 231 -14.10 13.96 22.38
N VAL A 232 -14.04 12.98 23.28
CA VAL A 232 -14.31 11.58 22.95
C VAL A 232 -15.65 11.20 23.56
N ASP A 233 -16.59 10.82 22.70
CA ASP A 233 -17.93 10.40 23.07
C ASP A 233 -18.21 8.98 22.55
N TYR A 234 -19.01 8.22 23.29
CA TYR A 234 -19.22 6.80 23.06
C TYR A 234 -20.64 6.51 22.56
N LEU A 235 -20.75 5.86 21.41
CA LEU A 235 -22.02 5.36 20.89
C LEU A 235 -21.97 3.85 20.66
N PRO A 236 -23.08 3.12 20.87
CA PRO A 236 -23.10 1.70 20.57
C PRO A 236 -23.00 1.47 19.04
N PRO A 237 -22.42 0.35 18.58
CA PRO A 237 -22.22 0.07 17.15
C PRO A 237 -23.49 0.13 16.28
N ASN A 238 -24.66 -0.19 16.85
CA ASN A 238 -25.94 -0.10 16.17
C ASN A 238 -26.46 1.35 16.01
N GLN A 239 -25.84 2.33 16.68
CA GLN A 239 -26.15 3.76 16.58
C GLN A 239 -25.03 4.59 15.92
N GLN A 240 -24.03 3.95 15.30
CA GLN A 240 -22.92 4.65 14.62
C GLN A 240 -23.37 5.72 13.61
N TYR A 241 -24.56 5.58 13.02
CA TYR A 241 -25.11 6.54 12.06
C TYR A 241 -25.34 7.94 12.66
N LYS A 242 -25.50 8.05 13.99
CA LYS A 242 -25.65 9.33 14.72
C LYS A 242 -24.32 10.05 14.94
N ALA A 243 -23.19 9.36 14.82
CA ALA A 243 -21.86 9.89 15.14
C ALA A 243 -21.53 11.16 14.33
N LYS A 244 -21.90 11.19 13.05
CA LYS A 244 -21.65 12.33 12.16
C LYS A 244 -22.36 13.60 12.66
N GLU A 245 -23.63 13.50 13.02
CA GLU A 245 -24.40 14.64 13.51
C GLU A 245 -23.82 15.17 14.83
N LEU A 246 -23.51 14.28 15.77
CA LEU A 246 -22.89 14.64 17.04
C LEU A 246 -21.53 15.33 16.82
N ALA A 247 -20.70 14.81 15.92
CA ALA A 247 -19.42 15.43 15.59
C ALA A 247 -19.57 16.81 14.95
N GLU A 248 -20.57 17.01 14.08
CA GLU A 248 -20.88 18.33 13.52
C GLU A 248 -21.33 19.31 14.61
N GLN A 249 -22.15 18.86 15.57
CA GLN A 249 -22.58 19.67 16.71
C GLN A 249 -21.40 20.06 17.61
N LEU A 250 -20.50 19.13 17.92
CA LEU A 250 -19.29 19.37 18.69
C LEU A 250 -18.32 20.32 17.97
N SER A 251 -18.13 20.11 16.66
CA SER A 251 -17.26 20.96 15.83
C SER A 251 -17.77 22.41 15.78
N LYS A 252 -19.09 22.62 15.68
CA LYS A 252 -19.71 23.96 15.74
C LYS A 252 -19.47 24.69 17.06
N GLN A 253 -19.24 23.94 18.15
CA GLN A 253 -18.88 24.47 19.45
C GLN A 253 -17.36 24.68 19.63
N GLY A 254 -16.57 24.43 18.58
CA GLY A 254 -15.11 24.62 18.60
C GLY A 254 -14.32 23.47 19.23
N PHE A 255 -14.93 22.29 19.37
CA PHE A 255 -14.25 21.07 19.82
C PHE A 255 -13.66 20.28 18.66
N ILE A 256 -12.69 19.41 18.96
CA ILE A 256 -12.17 18.38 18.04
C ILE A 256 -12.87 17.05 18.40
N PRO A 257 -13.91 16.62 17.67
CA PRO A 257 -14.69 15.44 18.04
C PRO A 257 -14.05 14.13 17.59
N TRP A 258 -14.19 13.09 18.42
CA TRP A 258 -14.00 11.69 18.06
C TRP A 258 -15.10 10.85 18.69
N ILE A 259 -15.91 10.18 17.86
CA ILE A 259 -17.04 9.36 18.34
C ILE A 259 -16.79 7.91 17.94
N THR A 260 -16.88 6.98 18.90
CA THR A 260 -16.46 5.58 18.73
C THR A 260 -17.23 4.63 19.65
N ASP A 261 -16.95 3.32 19.54
CA ASP A 261 -17.34 2.32 20.54
C ASP A 261 -16.51 2.43 21.82
N SER A 262 -16.98 1.77 22.88
CA SER A 262 -16.32 1.74 24.20
C SER A 262 -14.96 1.03 24.23
N LEU A 263 -14.58 0.32 23.17
CA LEU A 263 -13.27 -0.33 23.05
C LEU A 263 -12.24 0.57 22.36
N LEU A 264 -12.66 1.70 21.78
CA LEU A 264 -11.84 2.54 20.90
C LEU A 264 -11.29 1.73 19.71
N GLN A 265 -12.09 0.81 19.15
CA GLN A 265 -11.67 -0.07 18.05
C GLN A 265 -12.49 0.12 16.78
N SER A 266 -13.46 1.05 16.78
CA SER A 266 -14.27 1.38 15.61
C SER A 266 -14.04 2.80 15.11
N ILE A 267 -14.11 2.98 13.80
CA ILE A 267 -14.07 4.30 13.15
C ILE A 267 -15.47 4.60 12.62
N TYR A 268 -16.24 5.40 13.36
CA TYR A 268 -17.59 5.80 12.93
C TYR A 268 -17.58 6.99 11.97
N ILE A 269 -16.58 7.86 12.09
CA ILE A 269 -16.44 9.05 11.27
C ILE A 269 -15.13 8.95 10.50
N ARG A 270 -15.21 9.12 9.19
CA ARG A 270 -14.06 9.25 8.31
C ARG A 270 -13.94 10.71 7.90
N LYS A 271 -12.71 11.25 7.94
CA LYS A 271 -12.46 12.64 7.54
C LYS A 271 -12.84 12.91 6.07
N TYR A 272 -12.60 11.92 5.21
CA TYR A 272 -12.95 11.98 3.79
C TYR A 272 -13.73 10.71 3.40
N PRO A 273 -14.72 10.81 2.50
CA PRO A 273 -15.33 9.64 1.90
C PRO A 273 -14.26 8.79 1.22
N GLU A 274 -14.36 7.47 1.33
CA GLU A 274 -13.48 6.53 0.66
C GLU A 274 -14.31 5.58 -0.18
N MET A 275 -13.95 5.42 -1.45
CA MET A 275 -14.52 4.41 -2.31
C MET A 275 -13.93 3.04 -1.97
N GLN A 276 -14.75 1.99 -2.06
CA GLN A 276 -14.22 0.64 -1.92
C GLN A 276 -13.38 0.30 -3.14
N ARG A 277 -12.08 0.05 -2.91
CA ARG A 277 -11.16 -0.45 -3.94
C ARG A 277 -10.90 -1.94 -3.82
N GLN A 278 -11.25 -2.56 -2.69
CA GLN A 278 -10.97 -3.99 -2.48
C GLN A 278 -11.99 -4.85 -3.21
N ILE A 279 -11.55 -5.93 -3.83
CA ILE A 279 -12.40 -6.96 -4.44
C ILE A 279 -12.02 -8.29 -3.83
N LEU A 280 -13.00 -9.00 -3.26
CA LEU A 280 -12.76 -10.34 -2.72
C LEU A 280 -12.66 -11.32 -3.89
N VAL A 281 -11.50 -11.94 -4.06
CA VAL A 281 -11.26 -12.99 -5.05
C VAL A 281 -11.23 -14.33 -4.31
N ALA A 282 -12.39 -14.96 -4.19
CA ALA A 282 -12.51 -16.28 -3.58
C ALA A 282 -12.37 -17.38 -4.64
N TYR A 283 -11.68 -18.46 -4.31
CA TYR A 283 -11.35 -19.46 -5.31
C TYR A 283 -11.28 -20.89 -4.76
N THR A 284 -11.50 -21.86 -5.64
CA THR A 284 -11.12 -23.27 -5.44
C THR A 284 -9.93 -23.58 -6.34
N ASN A 285 -8.82 -24.00 -5.75
CA ASN A 285 -7.61 -24.36 -6.47
C ASN A 285 -6.81 -25.43 -5.71
N LYS A 286 -6.11 -26.28 -6.45
CA LYS A 286 -5.17 -27.26 -5.92
C LYS A 286 -3.83 -26.61 -5.55
N LEU A 287 -3.40 -25.64 -6.36
CA LEU A 287 -2.15 -24.90 -6.15
C LEU A 287 -2.30 -23.80 -5.08
N PRO A 288 -1.23 -23.45 -4.35
CA PRO A 288 -1.20 -22.24 -3.53
C PRO A 288 -1.57 -21.00 -4.34
N VAL A 289 -2.17 -19.98 -3.70
CA VAL A 289 -2.59 -18.72 -4.37
C VAL A 289 -1.51 -18.14 -5.26
N ARG A 290 -0.24 -18.21 -4.81
CA ARG A 290 0.94 -17.70 -5.51
C ARG A 290 1.08 -18.29 -6.93
N PHE A 291 0.74 -19.56 -7.12
CA PHE A 291 0.84 -20.22 -8.43
C PHE A 291 -0.53 -20.41 -9.10
N GLY A 292 -1.58 -19.83 -8.53
CA GLY A 292 -2.95 -20.02 -8.98
C GLY A 292 -3.39 -19.04 -10.05
N ALA A 293 -4.25 -19.54 -10.95
CA ALA A 293 -4.97 -18.74 -11.94
C ALA A 293 -5.66 -17.47 -11.38
N PRO A 294 -6.26 -17.47 -10.17
CA PRO A 294 -6.86 -16.24 -9.62
C PRO A 294 -5.85 -15.09 -9.46
N LEU A 295 -4.63 -15.39 -8.99
CA LEU A 295 -3.59 -14.38 -8.84
C LEU A 295 -3.03 -13.97 -10.21
N GLN A 296 -2.75 -14.94 -11.08
CA GLN A 296 -2.08 -14.71 -12.36
C GLN A 296 -2.97 -14.03 -13.39
N PHE A 297 -4.28 -14.32 -13.42
CA PHE A 297 -5.17 -13.84 -14.47
C PHE A 297 -6.11 -12.73 -13.99
N VAL A 298 -6.74 -12.88 -12.81
CA VAL A 298 -7.67 -11.86 -12.31
C VAL A 298 -6.92 -10.68 -11.68
N GLY A 299 -5.85 -10.96 -10.93
CA GLY A 299 -5.04 -9.96 -10.24
C GLY A 299 -4.61 -8.77 -11.12
N PRO A 300 -3.86 -8.99 -12.22
CA PRO A 300 -3.35 -7.90 -13.05
C PRO A 300 -4.47 -7.05 -13.67
N ILE A 301 -5.62 -7.64 -14.01
CA ILE A 301 -6.74 -6.93 -14.61
C ILE A 301 -7.38 -5.97 -13.60
N LEU A 302 -7.69 -6.47 -12.40
CA LEU A 302 -8.28 -5.65 -11.33
C LEU A 302 -7.32 -4.54 -10.90
N GLU A 303 -6.02 -4.85 -10.79
CA GLU A 303 -4.97 -3.91 -10.47
C GLU A 303 -4.77 -2.82 -11.53
N HIS A 304 -4.88 -3.17 -12.81
CA HIS A 304 -4.88 -2.20 -13.91
C HIS A 304 -6.13 -1.31 -13.88
N MET A 305 -7.27 -1.80 -13.42
CA MET A 305 -8.47 -1.00 -13.22
C MET A 305 -8.45 -0.18 -11.91
N GLY A 306 -7.37 -0.24 -11.14
CA GLY A 306 -7.18 0.50 -9.89
C GLY A 306 -7.74 -0.17 -8.64
N TYR A 307 -8.28 -1.38 -8.75
CA TYR A 307 -8.80 -2.15 -7.62
C TYR A 307 -7.72 -3.04 -6.98
N ILE A 308 -7.98 -3.52 -5.77
CA ILE A 308 -7.06 -4.28 -4.92
C ILE A 308 -7.67 -5.67 -4.67
N PRO A 309 -7.14 -6.74 -5.29
CA PRO A 309 -7.63 -8.09 -5.03
C PRO A 309 -7.26 -8.55 -3.61
N LYS A 310 -8.22 -9.15 -2.91
CA LYS A 310 -8.02 -9.85 -1.63
C LYS A 310 -8.38 -11.31 -1.82
N TYR A 311 -7.42 -12.21 -1.63
CA TYR A 311 -7.56 -13.61 -2.01
C TYR A 311 -8.08 -14.48 -0.85
N LEU A 312 -9.05 -15.34 -1.15
CA LEU A 312 -9.63 -16.28 -0.18
C LEU A 312 -9.67 -17.69 -0.76
N ASP A 313 -8.89 -18.60 -0.16
CA ASP A 313 -8.87 -20.01 -0.54
C ASP A 313 -10.06 -20.76 0.09
N LEU A 314 -11.08 -21.04 -0.71
CA LEU A 314 -12.29 -21.72 -0.24
C LEU A 314 -12.01 -23.16 0.21
N ASN A 315 -10.91 -23.78 -0.23
CA ASN A 315 -10.52 -25.13 0.18
C ASN A 315 -9.90 -25.17 1.59
N LYS A 316 -9.51 -24.02 2.15
CA LYS A 316 -8.77 -23.93 3.43
C LYS A 316 -9.55 -23.30 4.57
N ILE A 317 -10.73 -22.76 4.31
CA ILE A 317 -11.55 -22.09 5.32
C ILE A 317 -12.70 -22.97 5.78
N THR A 318 -13.03 -22.89 7.06
CA THR A 318 -14.21 -23.54 7.64
C THR A 318 -15.40 -22.58 7.74
N GLN A 319 -15.13 -21.29 7.94
CA GLN A 319 -16.14 -20.24 8.04
C GLN A 319 -15.94 -19.17 6.96
N LEU A 320 -17.02 -18.85 6.25
CA LEU A 320 -17.03 -17.78 5.26
C LEU A 320 -17.05 -16.41 5.94
N PRO A 321 -16.48 -15.35 5.33
CA PRO A 321 -16.52 -14.01 5.88
C PRO A 321 -17.97 -13.57 6.16
N SER A 322 -18.26 -13.29 7.43
CA SER A 322 -19.59 -12.92 7.89
C SER A 322 -19.88 -11.42 7.71
N GLY A 323 -21.16 -11.07 7.91
CA GLY A 323 -21.65 -9.69 7.85
C GLY A 323 -21.87 -9.16 6.45
N ASP A 324 -22.15 -7.87 6.38
CA ASP A 324 -22.32 -7.11 5.14
C ASP A 324 -20.96 -6.77 4.53
N LEU A 325 -20.60 -7.50 3.45
CA LEU A 325 -19.33 -7.32 2.76
C LEU A 325 -19.27 -6.06 1.89
N SER A 326 -20.40 -5.40 1.59
CA SER A 326 -20.42 -4.15 0.81
C SER A 326 -19.69 -3.00 1.53
N LYS A 327 -19.57 -3.10 2.87
CA LYS A 327 -18.82 -2.17 3.72
C LYS A 327 -17.30 -2.32 3.60
N ARG A 328 -16.81 -3.34 2.90
CA ARG A 328 -15.37 -3.66 2.75
C ARG A 328 -14.94 -3.84 1.30
N TYR A 329 -15.82 -4.37 0.46
CA TYR A 329 -15.49 -4.78 -0.90
C TYR A 329 -16.42 -4.12 -1.91
N ALA A 330 -15.88 -3.74 -3.06
CA ALA A 330 -16.64 -3.26 -4.21
C ALA A 330 -17.36 -4.39 -4.97
N GLY A 331 -16.91 -5.63 -4.78
CA GLY A 331 -17.45 -6.80 -5.46
C GLY A 331 -16.75 -8.09 -5.03
N ILE A 332 -17.31 -9.22 -5.46
CA ILE A 332 -16.80 -10.56 -5.22
C ILE A 332 -16.57 -11.25 -6.57
N VAL A 333 -15.38 -11.82 -6.77
CA VAL A 333 -15.04 -12.70 -7.89
C VAL A 333 -14.84 -14.11 -7.34
N LEU A 334 -15.56 -15.07 -7.91
CA LEU A 334 -15.55 -16.48 -7.56
C LEU A 334 -14.89 -17.25 -8.70
N TRP A 335 -13.63 -17.66 -8.51
CA TRP A 335 -12.89 -18.49 -9.47
C TRP A 335 -13.01 -19.97 -9.07
N LEU A 336 -13.96 -20.70 -9.66
CA LEU A 336 -14.38 -22.01 -9.14
C LEU A 336 -14.09 -23.12 -10.16
N ILE A 337 -12.96 -23.81 -9.99
CA ILE A 337 -12.58 -24.97 -10.82
C ILE A 337 -13.20 -26.26 -10.24
N ASP A 338 -13.04 -26.45 -8.93
CA ASP A 338 -13.60 -27.59 -8.20
C ASP A 338 -14.88 -27.15 -7.45
N PRO A 339 -15.82 -28.08 -7.16
CA PRO A 339 -16.97 -27.81 -6.30
C PRO A 339 -16.55 -27.27 -4.92
N VAL A 340 -17.33 -26.35 -4.38
CA VAL A 340 -17.11 -25.78 -3.06
C VAL A 340 -17.66 -26.74 -2.00
N LYS A 341 -16.80 -27.24 -1.11
CA LYS A 341 -17.18 -28.22 -0.08
C LYS A 341 -17.97 -27.66 1.10
N ASN A 342 -18.13 -26.34 1.18
CA ASN A 342 -18.83 -25.69 2.28
C ASN A 342 -20.32 -25.60 1.96
N ASP A 343 -21.16 -26.34 2.67
CA ASP A 343 -22.61 -26.41 2.42
C ASP A 343 -23.33 -25.05 2.58
N SER A 344 -22.74 -24.11 3.32
CA SER A 344 -23.29 -22.75 3.48
C SER A 344 -22.89 -21.79 2.36
N PHE A 345 -22.15 -22.24 1.35
CA PHE A 345 -21.59 -21.39 0.30
C PHE A 345 -22.66 -20.61 -0.48
N MET A 346 -23.70 -21.29 -1.00
CA MET A 346 -24.74 -20.60 -1.78
C MET A 346 -25.59 -19.67 -0.92
N GLY A 347 -25.89 -20.06 0.32
CA GLY A 347 -26.56 -19.17 1.28
C GLY A 347 -25.75 -17.91 1.59
N TRP A 348 -24.42 -18.05 1.70
CA TRP A 348 -23.51 -16.91 1.84
C TRP A 348 -23.52 -16.03 0.59
N VAL A 349 -23.45 -16.60 -0.62
CA VAL A 349 -23.54 -15.83 -1.87
C VAL A 349 -24.86 -15.04 -1.93
N GLN A 350 -25.98 -15.67 -1.62
CA GLN A 350 -27.30 -15.01 -1.61
C GLN A 350 -27.35 -13.87 -0.60
N THR A 351 -26.86 -14.08 0.62
CA THR A 351 -26.75 -13.03 1.65
C THR A 351 -25.95 -11.83 1.12
N GLN A 352 -24.85 -12.07 0.41
CA GLN A 352 -24.04 -11.01 -0.16
C GLN A 352 -24.74 -10.28 -1.31
N ILE A 353 -25.46 -11.00 -2.17
CA ILE A 353 -26.30 -10.40 -3.22
C ILE A 353 -27.42 -9.52 -2.61
N GLU A 354 -28.04 -9.97 -1.52
CA GLU A 354 -29.05 -9.21 -0.77
C GLU A 354 -28.46 -7.92 -0.19
N ASN A 355 -27.23 -7.98 0.33
CA ASN A 355 -26.41 -6.83 0.75
C ASN A 355 -25.94 -5.95 -0.42
N LYS A 356 -26.41 -6.20 -1.64
CA LYS A 356 -26.14 -5.42 -2.87
C LYS A 356 -24.68 -5.41 -3.31
N ILE A 357 -23.86 -6.37 -2.86
CA ILE A 357 -22.52 -6.52 -3.43
C ILE A 357 -22.59 -7.28 -4.78
N PRO A 358 -21.96 -6.76 -5.84
CA PRO A 358 -21.86 -7.47 -7.12
C PRO A 358 -21.06 -8.77 -7.01
N VAL A 359 -21.59 -9.88 -7.53
CA VAL A 359 -20.92 -11.19 -7.52
C VAL A 359 -20.67 -11.68 -8.94
N VAL A 360 -19.45 -12.15 -9.22
CA VAL A 360 -19.05 -12.73 -10.50
C VAL A 360 -18.61 -14.17 -10.32
N PHE A 361 -19.22 -15.08 -11.07
CA PHE A 361 -18.77 -16.48 -11.17
C PHE A 361 -17.92 -16.71 -12.42
N LEU A 362 -16.78 -17.38 -12.24
CA LEU A 362 -15.89 -17.79 -13.32
C LEU A 362 -15.68 -19.31 -13.28
N ASN A 363 -15.71 -19.93 -14.45
CA ASN A 363 -15.59 -21.36 -14.73
C ASN A 363 -16.83 -22.18 -14.35
N SER A 364 -17.34 -22.05 -13.12
CA SER A 364 -18.53 -22.77 -12.67
C SER A 364 -19.27 -22.01 -11.56
N PHE A 365 -20.44 -22.52 -11.15
CA PHE A 365 -21.17 -22.00 -9.99
C PHE A 365 -20.69 -22.58 -8.65
N GLY A 366 -19.72 -23.50 -8.64
CA GLY A 366 -19.22 -24.16 -7.44
C GLY A 366 -20.15 -25.18 -6.80
N VAL A 367 -21.34 -25.36 -7.37
CA VAL A 367 -22.35 -26.37 -6.99
C VAL A 367 -22.82 -27.12 -8.24
N PRO A 368 -23.39 -28.34 -8.10
CA PRO A 368 -23.98 -29.05 -9.22
C PRO A 368 -25.07 -28.22 -9.92
N TYR A 369 -25.23 -28.37 -11.24
CA TYR A 369 -26.26 -27.66 -12.00
C TYR A 369 -27.71 -27.98 -11.57
N ALA A 370 -27.93 -29.14 -10.95
CA ALA A 370 -29.23 -29.53 -10.39
C ALA A 370 -29.51 -28.90 -9.01
N ASP A 371 -28.60 -28.09 -8.47
CA ASP A 371 -28.76 -27.46 -7.17
C ASP A 371 -29.92 -26.44 -7.19
N PRO A 372 -30.94 -26.58 -6.32
CA PRO A 372 -32.10 -25.71 -6.32
C PRO A 372 -31.76 -24.25 -5.98
N GLU A 373 -30.62 -23.98 -5.34
CA GLU A 373 -30.18 -22.64 -4.98
C GLU A 373 -29.85 -21.77 -6.20
N LEU A 374 -29.53 -22.38 -7.36
CA LEU A 374 -29.32 -21.65 -8.61
C LEU A 374 -30.59 -20.95 -9.10
N THR A 375 -31.76 -21.53 -8.85
CA THR A 375 -33.05 -20.93 -9.22
C THR A 375 -33.30 -19.63 -8.46
N LYS A 376 -32.82 -19.53 -7.21
CA LYS A 376 -32.89 -18.28 -6.43
C LYS A 376 -32.03 -17.16 -7.01
N LEU A 377 -31.02 -17.50 -7.82
CA LEU A 377 -30.22 -16.55 -8.60
C LEU A 377 -30.85 -16.22 -9.96
N GLY A 378 -32.03 -16.76 -10.28
CA GLY A 378 -32.68 -16.60 -11.58
C GLY A 378 -32.03 -17.45 -12.69
N LEU A 379 -31.32 -18.52 -12.32
CA LEU A 379 -30.69 -19.46 -13.23
C LEU A 379 -31.53 -20.74 -13.28
N PHE A 380 -32.10 -21.04 -14.44
CA PHE A 380 -32.96 -22.20 -14.65
C PHE A 380 -32.20 -23.23 -15.47
N VAL A 381 -31.92 -24.37 -14.84
CA VAL A 381 -31.18 -25.47 -15.45
C VAL A 381 -32.11 -26.67 -15.63
N SER A 382 -32.16 -27.26 -16.82
CA SER A 382 -32.88 -28.53 -17.06
C SER A 382 -31.92 -29.64 -17.50
N SER A 383 -32.19 -30.87 -17.04
CA SER A 383 -31.37 -32.05 -17.25
C SER A 383 -31.75 -32.84 -18.51
N GLU A 384 -32.30 -32.20 -19.54
CA GLU A 384 -32.79 -32.88 -20.73
C GLU A 384 -31.65 -33.25 -21.70
N LYS A 385 -31.12 -34.47 -21.52
CA LYS A 385 -30.18 -35.25 -22.36
C LYS A 385 -28.91 -34.53 -22.89
N GLU A 386 -27.78 -35.16 -22.59
CA GLU A 386 -26.47 -34.90 -23.20
C GLU A 386 -26.59 -34.87 -24.73
N SER A 387 -26.17 -33.77 -25.35
CA SER A 387 -26.07 -33.72 -26.81
C SER A 387 -24.72 -34.30 -27.22
N ASP A 388 -24.77 -35.47 -27.85
CA ASP A 388 -23.71 -36.14 -28.58
C ASP A 388 -23.45 -35.51 -29.97
N ALA A 389 -24.02 -34.33 -30.24
CA ALA A 389 -23.99 -33.67 -31.54
C ALA A 389 -23.45 -32.22 -31.47
N SER A 390 -22.95 -31.72 -32.60
CA SER A 390 -22.27 -30.43 -32.72
C SER A 390 -23.09 -29.24 -32.18
N LEU A 391 -22.46 -28.41 -31.34
CA LEU A 391 -23.02 -27.15 -30.86
C LEU A 391 -22.83 -26.02 -31.88
N ARG A 392 -23.69 -24.98 -31.81
CA ARG A 392 -23.56 -23.74 -32.57
C ARG A 392 -23.81 -22.51 -31.71
N ILE A 393 -23.14 -21.40 -32.02
CA ILE A 393 -23.38 -20.10 -31.37
C ILE A 393 -24.71 -19.54 -31.84
N ALA A 394 -25.65 -19.30 -30.92
CA ALA A 394 -26.93 -18.64 -31.20
C ALA A 394 -26.85 -17.12 -31.01
N LYS A 395 -26.00 -16.66 -30.08
CA LYS A 395 -25.75 -15.23 -29.83
C LYS A 395 -24.34 -15.04 -29.28
N MET A 396 -23.64 -14.01 -29.73
CA MET A 396 -22.34 -13.60 -29.20
C MET A 396 -22.22 -12.08 -29.24
N ASP A 397 -21.81 -11.46 -28.14
CA ASP A 397 -21.45 -10.05 -28.07
C ASP A 397 -19.91 -9.92 -28.24
N PRO A 398 -19.42 -9.47 -29.41
CA PRO A 398 -17.99 -9.43 -29.71
C PRO A 398 -17.22 -8.39 -28.88
N LYS A 399 -17.92 -7.50 -28.16
CA LYS A 399 -17.27 -6.60 -27.19
C LYS A 399 -16.74 -7.37 -25.97
N PHE A 400 -17.38 -8.48 -25.63
CA PHE A 400 -17.07 -9.27 -24.45
C PHE A 400 -16.47 -10.63 -24.79
N ILE A 401 -16.76 -11.22 -25.94
CA ILE A 401 -16.38 -12.60 -26.28
C ILE A 401 -15.53 -12.61 -27.54
N GLY A 402 -14.55 -13.49 -27.61
CA GLY A 402 -13.61 -13.57 -28.73
C GLY A 402 -12.42 -12.62 -28.58
N HIS A 403 -11.98 -12.34 -27.35
CA HIS A 403 -10.98 -11.30 -27.09
C HIS A 403 -9.61 -11.60 -27.67
N GLU A 404 -9.01 -12.73 -27.27
CA GLU A 404 -7.72 -13.21 -27.80
C GLU A 404 -7.90 -14.47 -28.64
N ILE A 405 -8.96 -15.23 -28.39
CA ILE A 405 -9.34 -16.42 -29.14
C ILE A 405 -10.87 -16.54 -29.19
N ALA A 406 -11.40 -17.10 -30.28
CA ALA A 406 -12.82 -17.43 -30.39
C ALA A 406 -13.21 -18.52 -29.37
N PRO A 407 -14.47 -18.52 -28.88
CA PRO A 407 -14.95 -19.56 -27.97
C PRO A 407 -14.94 -20.94 -28.65
N ILE A 408 -14.53 -21.96 -27.90
CA ILE A 408 -14.57 -23.35 -28.35
C ILE A 408 -15.87 -23.98 -27.86
N LEU A 409 -16.59 -24.65 -28.76
CA LEU A 409 -17.85 -25.30 -28.43
C LEU A 409 -17.61 -26.77 -28.07
N THR A 410 -17.80 -27.14 -26.80
CA THR A 410 -17.66 -28.53 -26.31
C THR A 410 -19.05 -29.17 -26.09
N PRO A 411 -19.48 -30.13 -26.93
CA PRO A 411 -20.82 -30.73 -26.80
C PRO A 411 -21.01 -31.54 -25.51
N TYR A 412 -19.92 -32.13 -24.99
CA TYR A 412 -19.93 -32.95 -23.76
C TYR A 412 -20.23 -32.17 -22.48
N ASP A 413 -20.08 -30.84 -22.49
CA ASP A 413 -20.36 -29.98 -21.33
C ASP A 413 -21.69 -29.22 -21.49
N PHE A 414 -22.50 -29.57 -22.49
CA PHE A 414 -23.73 -28.85 -22.78
C PHE A 414 -24.82 -29.13 -21.73
N VAL A 415 -25.29 -28.05 -21.09
CA VAL A 415 -26.43 -28.07 -20.17
C VAL A 415 -27.39 -26.97 -20.57
N VAL A 416 -28.70 -27.26 -20.59
CA VAL A 416 -29.73 -26.26 -20.85
C VAL A 416 -29.79 -25.30 -19.68
N LEU A 417 -29.32 -24.07 -19.90
CA LEU A 417 -29.25 -23.01 -18.89
C LEU A 417 -29.92 -21.76 -19.45
N ASN A 418 -30.88 -21.23 -18.72
CA ASN A 418 -31.53 -19.96 -19.04
C ASN A 418 -31.37 -18.99 -17.87
N ALA A 419 -30.84 -17.80 -18.13
CA ALA A 419 -30.68 -16.75 -17.15
C ALA A 419 -31.78 -15.69 -17.28
N ALA A 420 -32.65 -15.60 -16.28
CA ALA A 420 -33.74 -14.62 -16.26
C ALA A 420 -33.22 -13.20 -16.04
N SER A 421 -33.91 -12.21 -16.63
CA SER A 421 -33.62 -10.78 -16.48
C SER A 421 -32.15 -10.39 -16.72
N SER A 422 -31.46 -11.11 -17.62
CA SER A 422 -30.02 -11.01 -17.81
C SER A 422 -29.66 -10.58 -19.23
N GLN A 423 -28.57 -9.83 -19.37
CA GLN A 423 -27.97 -9.58 -20.67
C GLN A 423 -27.08 -10.76 -21.04
N ILE A 424 -27.58 -11.60 -21.95
CA ILE A 424 -26.81 -12.74 -22.46
C ILE A 424 -25.72 -12.25 -23.41
N LEU A 425 -24.46 -12.57 -23.10
CA LEU A 425 -23.26 -12.22 -23.86
C LEU A 425 -22.82 -13.36 -24.79
N LEU A 426 -23.00 -14.61 -24.37
CA LEU A 426 -22.80 -15.79 -25.20
C LEU A 426 -23.93 -16.80 -24.95
N LYS A 427 -24.58 -17.20 -26.04
CA LYS A 427 -25.60 -18.26 -26.06
C LYS A 427 -25.17 -19.31 -27.06
N VAL A 428 -25.12 -20.57 -26.62
CA VAL A 428 -24.90 -21.74 -27.47
C VAL A 428 -26.18 -22.54 -27.58
N LYS A 429 -26.33 -23.30 -28.66
CA LYS A 429 -27.45 -24.22 -28.85
C LYS A 429 -27.02 -25.53 -29.48
N ASN A 430 -27.70 -26.59 -29.12
CA ASN A 430 -27.49 -27.91 -29.67
C ASN A 430 -28.35 -28.15 -30.92
N VAL A 431 -28.26 -29.36 -31.48
CA VAL A 431 -29.04 -29.78 -32.65
C VAL A 431 -30.55 -29.87 -32.40
N TYR A 432 -30.97 -29.95 -31.12
CA TYR A 432 -32.38 -29.96 -30.70
C TYR A 432 -32.94 -28.56 -30.46
N GLU A 433 -32.22 -27.50 -30.86
CA GLU A 433 -32.53 -26.09 -30.60
C GLU A 433 -32.64 -25.71 -29.11
N GLN A 434 -32.24 -26.59 -28.20
CA GLN A 434 -32.11 -26.25 -26.79
C GLN A 434 -30.93 -25.28 -26.62
N THR A 435 -31.06 -24.32 -25.71
CA THR A 435 -30.07 -23.24 -25.54
C THR A 435 -29.41 -23.25 -24.17
N SER A 436 -28.16 -22.79 -24.14
CA SER A 436 -27.41 -22.53 -22.91
C SER A 436 -26.85 -21.12 -22.92
N ASP A 437 -27.25 -20.32 -21.94
CA ASP A 437 -26.73 -18.98 -21.65
C ASP A 437 -25.40 -19.11 -20.89
N VAL A 438 -24.28 -19.34 -21.58
CA VAL A 438 -22.98 -19.68 -20.96
C VAL A 438 -22.19 -18.47 -20.44
N VAL A 439 -22.49 -17.26 -20.93
CA VAL A 439 -21.93 -16.00 -20.39
C VAL A 439 -23.02 -14.93 -20.32
N ALA A 440 -23.20 -14.31 -19.15
CA ALA A 440 -24.22 -13.28 -18.95
C ALA A 440 -23.84 -12.22 -17.89
N ILE A 441 -24.43 -11.03 -18.05
CA ILE A 441 -24.52 -10.01 -17.00
C ILE A 441 -25.91 -10.11 -16.37
N THR A 442 -25.98 -10.28 -15.06
CA THR A 442 -27.20 -10.52 -14.30
C THR A 442 -27.54 -9.33 -13.38
N PRO A 443 -28.77 -9.25 -12.83
CA PRO A 443 -29.11 -8.20 -11.86
C PRO A 443 -28.26 -8.19 -10.60
N TRP A 444 -27.61 -9.31 -10.24
CA TRP A 444 -26.72 -9.44 -9.09
C TRP A 444 -25.23 -9.38 -9.46
N GLY A 445 -24.86 -9.54 -10.74
CA GLY A 445 -23.49 -9.36 -11.20
C GLY A 445 -23.26 -9.97 -12.57
N GLY A 446 -22.64 -11.14 -12.63
CA GLY A 446 -22.47 -11.87 -13.88
C GLY A 446 -21.79 -13.22 -13.73
N TYR A 447 -21.69 -13.95 -14.83
CA TYR A 447 -20.94 -15.19 -14.87
C TYR A 447 -20.37 -15.47 -16.26
N ALA A 448 -19.28 -16.22 -16.29
CA ALA A 448 -18.70 -16.83 -17.49
C ALA A 448 -18.28 -18.26 -17.16
N LEU A 449 -18.88 -19.24 -17.83
CA LEU A 449 -18.65 -20.66 -17.57
C LEU A 449 -17.49 -21.20 -18.43
N ILE A 450 -16.88 -22.29 -18.00
CA ILE A 450 -15.89 -23.01 -18.81
C ILE A 450 -16.57 -23.52 -20.10
N PRO A 451 -15.90 -23.50 -21.27
CA PRO A 451 -14.53 -23.02 -21.54
C PRO A 451 -14.40 -21.52 -21.86
N ASP A 452 -15.46 -20.72 -21.71
CA ASP A 452 -15.55 -19.34 -22.22
C ASP A 452 -14.88 -18.27 -21.34
N VAL A 453 -14.01 -18.68 -20.39
CA VAL A 453 -13.19 -17.76 -19.58
C VAL A 453 -11.78 -17.68 -20.16
N ILE A 454 -11.02 -18.77 -20.04
CA ILE A 454 -9.65 -18.93 -20.54
C ILE A 454 -9.53 -20.26 -21.26
N GLN A 455 -8.91 -20.23 -22.42
CA GLN A 455 -8.55 -21.41 -23.19
C GLN A 455 -7.09 -21.80 -22.95
N TYR A 456 -6.84 -23.09 -22.74
CA TYR A 456 -5.49 -23.67 -22.69
C TYR A 456 -5.13 -24.19 -24.09
N MET A 457 -3.94 -23.80 -24.57
CA MET A 457 -3.41 -24.17 -25.88
C MET A 457 -2.52 -25.41 -25.78
N PRO A 458 -2.30 -26.17 -26.88
CA PRO A 458 -1.44 -27.36 -26.87
C PRO A 458 0.00 -27.12 -26.41
N ASN A 459 0.52 -25.90 -26.60
CA ASN A 459 1.85 -25.47 -26.15
C ASN A 459 1.85 -24.95 -24.69
N LEU A 460 0.78 -25.20 -23.93
CA LEU A 460 0.56 -24.73 -22.55
C LEU A 460 0.38 -23.21 -22.38
N SER A 461 0.40 -22.44 -23.47
CA SER A 461 -0.01 -21.03 -23.42
C SER A 461 -1.51 -20.91 -23.15
N THR A 462 -1.96 -19.76 -22.69
CA THR A 462 -3.35 -19.51 -22.34
C THR A 462 -3.88 -18.26 -23.03
N ARG A 463 -5.18 -18.23 -23.32
CA ARG A 463 -5.84 -17.12 -24.03
C ARG A 463 -7.15 -16.76 -23.35
N TRP A 464 -7.42 -15.48 -23.18
CA TRP A 464 -8.73 -14.96 -22.79
C TRP A 464 -9.73 -15.16 -23.92
N VAL A 465 -10.79 -15.92 -23.63
CA VAL A 465 -11.97 -15.98 -24.49
C VAL A 465 -12.84 -14.76 -24.22
N ILE A 466 -13.10 -14.48 -22.95
CA ILE A 466 -13.81 -13.28 -22.50
C ILE A 466 -12.86 -12.09 -22.37
N ASN A 467 -13.24 -10.91 -22.87
CA ASN A 467 -12.52 -9.67 -22.63
C ASN A 467 -12.73 -9.25 -21.17
N PRO A 468 -11.71 -9.35 -20.31
CA PRO A 468 -11.92 -9.24 -18.87
C PRO A 468 -12.21 -7.79 -18.43
N PHE A 469 -11.72 -6.78 -19.15
CA PHE A 469 -11.93 -5.37 -18.81
C PHE A 469 -13.40 -4.91 -18.87
N PRO A 470 -14.10 -4.98 -20.03
CA PRO A 470 -15.50 -4.59 -20.10
C PRO A 470 -16.38 -5.55 -19.29
N PHE A 471 -16.03 -6.84 -19.19
CA PHE A 471 -16.78 -7.81 -18.40
C PHE A 471 -16.76 -7.46 -16.91
N PHE A 472 -15.58 -7.35 -16.29
CA PHE A 472 -15.49 -7.01 -14.87
C PHE A 472 -16.07 -5.63 -14.57
N ARG A 473 -15.81 -4.61 -15.42
CA ARG A 473 -16.39 -3.28 -15.23
C ARG A 473 -17.92 -3.35 -15.16
N LYS A 474 -18.55 -4.12 -16.05
CA LYS A 474 -20.02 -4.23 -16.12
C LYS A 474 -20.60 -5.16 -15.04
N ALA A 475 -20.05 -6.36 -14.89
CA ALA A 475 -20.55 -7.38 -13.99
C ALA A 475 -20.36 -7.01 -12.51
N LEU A 476 -19.22 -6.39 -12.18
CA LEU A 476 -18.95 -5.90 -10.82
C LEU A 476 -19.43 -4.45 -10.60
N ARG A 477 -20.07 -3.81 -11.60
CA ARG A 477 -20.58 -2.42 -11.51
C ARG A 477 -19.51 -1.42 -11.08
N LEU A 478 -18.28 -1.62 -11.57
CA LEU A 478 -17.13 -0.83 -11.15
C LEU A 478 -17.21 0.58 -11.72
N GLN A 479 -16.92 1.55 -10.85
CA GLN A 479 -16.95 2.96 -11.19
C GLN A 479 -15.64 3.38 -11.86
N ASP A 480 -15.72 4.39 -12.71
CA ASP A 480 -14.54 5.10 -13.22
C ASP A 480 -14.09 6.15 -12.18
N PHE A 481 -12.79 6.25 -11.96
CA PHE A 481 -12.13 7.17 -11.03
C PHE A 481 -10.68 7.40 -11.48
N PRO A 482 -9.95 8.40 -10.95
CA PRO A 482 -8.52 8.56 -11.19
C PRO A 482 -7.75 7.38 -10.60
N ILE A 483 -7.04 6.61 -11.43
CA ILE A 483 -6.39 5.36 -11.05
C ILE A 483 -4.92 5.64 -10.67
N PRO A 484 -4.46 5.27 -9.46
CA PRO A 484 -3.06 5.42 -9.08
C PRO A 484 -2.15 4.59 -10.01
N ASP A 485 -1.09 5.22 -10.50
CA ASP A 485 -0.19 4.61 -11.48
C ASP A 485 1.21 4.34 -10.91
N THR A 486 1.70 3.12 -11.11
CA THR A 486 3.03 2.67 -10.66
C THR A 486 4.01 2.52 -11.83
N THR A 487 3.63 2.95 -13.04
CA THR A 487 4.40 2.74 -14.27
C THR A 487 5.04 4.04 -14.78
N THR A 488 4.53 5.18 -14.33
CA THR A 488 4.83 6.51 -14.83
C THR A 488 4.95 7.47 -13.64
N GLU A 489 5.84 8.45 -13.75
CA GLU A 489 5.82 9.66 -12.93
C GLU A 489 6.18 10.85 -13.81
N ASN A 490 5.46 11.96 -13.64
CA ASN A 490 5.64 13.18 -14.42
C ASN A 490 5.66 12.88 -15.93
N GLY A 491 4.75 12.03 -16.40
CA GLY A 491 4.55 11.76 -17.83
C GLY A 491 5.64 10.92 -18.52
N ARG A 492 6.67 10.48 -17.79
CA ARG A 492 7.70 9.54 -18.28
C ARG A 492 7.51 8.16 -17.69
N ARG A 493 7.74 7.12 -18.49
CA ARG A 493 7.72 5.72 -18.02
C ARG A 493 8.89 5.53 -17.05
N LEU A 494 8.63 4.88 -15.92
CA LEU A 494 9.67 4.56 -14.95
C LEU A 494 10.58 3.48 -15.53
N MET A 495 11.87 3.59 -15.27
CA MET A 495 12.89 2.60 -15.64
C MET A 495 13.72 2.23 -14.41
N SER A 496 13.77 0.94 -14.08
CA SER A 496 14.62 0.39 -13.03
C SER A 496 15.54 -0.70 -13.58
N VAL A 497 16.60 -1.00 -12.82
CA VAL A 497 17.46 -2.15 -13.03
C VAL A 497 17.63 -2.84 -11.68
N HIS A 498 17.44 -4.15 -11.65
CA HIS A 498 17.82 -4.94 -10.48
C HIS A 498 18.50 -6.26 -10.86
N ILE A 499 19.56 -6.60 -10.12
CA ILE A 499 20.46 -7.70 -10.43
C ILE A 499 20.48 -8.71 -9.29
N ASP A 500 20.08 -9.94 -9.61
CA ASP A 500 20.15 -11.07 -8.69
C ASP A 500 21.59 -11.64 -8.62
N GLY A 501 21.94 -12.15 -7.45
CA GLY A 501 23.32 -12.50 -7.09
C GLY A 501 23.93 -13.69 -7.86
N ASP A 502 23.14 -14.41 -8.65
CA ASP A 502 23.53 -15.69 -9.26
C ASP A 502 24.65 -15.58 -10.27
N GLY A 503 25.62 -16.48 -10.13
CA GLY A 503 26.76 -16.59 -11.04
C GLY A 503 27.82 -15.52 -10.81
N PHE A 504 27.87 -14.90 -9.63
CA PHE A 504 28.83 -13.86 -9.28
C PHE A 504 30.28 -14.27 -9.62
N SER A 505 30.67 -15.49 -9.23
CA SER A 505 32.01 -16.05 -9.43
C SER A 505 32.20 -16.84 -10.73
N TYR A 506 31.19 -16.88 -11.62
CA TYR A 506 31.29 -17.66 -12.86
C TYR A 506 32.37 -17.10 -13.79
N PRO A 507 33.16 -17.94 -14.47
CA PRO A 507 34.18 -17.46 -15.39
C PRO A 507 33.54 -16.92 -16.67
N ALA A 508 34.04 -15.78 -17.16
CA ALA A 508 33.72 -15.29 -18.49
C ALA A 508 34.35 -16.18 -19.57
N ARG A 509 33.54 -16.61 -20.54
CA ARG A 509 33.90 -17.59 -21.56
C ARG A 509 34.52 -16.93 -22.79
N TRP A 510 35.62 -16.21 -22.61
CA TRP A 510 36.47 -15.66 -23.66
C TRP A 510 37.93 -15.52 -23.19
N ILE A 511 38.85 -15.34 -24.13
CA ILE A 511 40.29 -15.21 -23.83
C ILE A 511 40.52 -13.99 -22.94
N GLY A 512 41.17 -14.20 -21.79
CA GLY A 512 41.43 -13.16 -20.79
C GLY A 512 40.20 -12.70 -20.00
N GLY A 513 39.06 -13.38 -20.11
CA GLY A 513 37.87 -13.09 -19.32
C GLY A 513 38.08 -13.34 -17.83
N ARG A 514 37.61 -12.41 -16.98
CA ARG A 514 37.60 -12.55 -15.52
C ARG A 514 36.29 -13.18 -15.04
N ILE A 515 36.03 -13.17 -13.75
CA ILE A 515 34.73 -13.60 -13.23
C ILE A 515 33.62 -12.62 -13.66
N ALA A 516 32.39 -13.13 -13.74
CA ALA A 516 31.22 -12.43 -14.25
C ALA A 516 30.96 -11.10 -13.50
N ALA A 517 31.13 -11.08 -12.18
CA ALA A 517 31.00 -9.85 -11.38
C ALA A 517 31.93 -8.72 -11.83
N VAL A 518 33.16 -9.05 -12.21
CA VAL A 518 34.13 -8.06 -12.67
C VAL A 518 33.78 -7.59 -14.08
N GLU A 519 33.42 -8.51 -14.97
CA GLU A 519 33.02 -8.15 -16.35
C GLU A 519 31.72 -7.33 -16.36
N LEU A 520 30.76 -7.63 -15.49
CA LEU A 520 29.52 -6.88 -15.34
C LEU A 520 29.76 -5.48 -14.77
N ARG A 521 30.62 -5.34 -13.75
CA ARG A 521 31.04 -4.04 -13.22
C ARG A 521 31.65 -3.17 -14.32
N ASP A 522 32.60 -3.72 -15.07
CA ASP A 522 33.41 -2.95 -16.02
C ASP A 522 32.71 -2.72 -17.37
N ARG A 523 31.83 -3.61 -17.81
CA ARG A 523 31.17 -3.52 -19.13
C ARG A 523 29.74 -3.04 -19.10
N ILE A 524 29.07 -3.13 -17.95
CA ILE A 524 27.68 -2.71 -17.77
C ILE A 524 27.58 -1.57 -16.75
N LEU A 525 27.89 -1.82 -15.47
CA LEU A 525 27.60 -0.84 -14.40
C LEU A 525 28.38 0.46 -14.53
N THR A 526 29.64 0.41 -14.98
CA THR A 526 30.46 1.61 -15.23
C THR A 526 30.19 2.24 -16.60
N ARG A 527 29.70 1.46 -17.56
CA ARG A 527 29.34 1.93 -18.91
C ARG A 527 27.99 2.65 -18.92
N PHE A 528 27.05 2.21 -18.09
CA PHE A 528 25.69 2.74 -17.97
C PHE A 528 25.44 3.19 -16.53
N PRO A 529 25.91 4.40 -16.14
CA PRO A 529 25.82 4.90 -14.77
C PRO A 529 24.40 5.39 -14.43
N ILE A 530 23.47 4.46 -14.30
CA ILE A 530 22.07 4.70 -13.92
C ILE A 530 21.74 4.00 -12.60
N PRO A 531 20.72 4.46 -11.86
CA PRO A 531 20.21 3.77 -10.68
C PRO A 531 20.03 2.27 -10.92
N THR A 532 20.81 1.47 -10.22
CA THR A 532 20.83 0.00 -10.33
C THR A 532 20.88 -0.60 -8.94
N SER A 533 20.00 -1.55 -8.64
CA SER A 533 19.99 -2.25 -7.35
C SER A 533 20.64 -3.62 -7.51
N VAL A 534 21.70 -3.90 -6.75
CA VAL A 534 22.53 -5.09 -6.91
C VAL A 534 22.52 -5.92 -5.65
N SER A 535 22.26 -7.22 -5.79
CA SER A 535 22.28 -8.18 -4.70
C SER A 535 23.45 -9.15 -4.79
N VAL A 536 23.77 -9.83 -3.69
CA VAL A 536 24.77 -10.90 -3.63
C VAL A 536 24.24 -12.08 -2.81
N ILE A 537 24.59 -13.31 -3.21
CA ILE A 537 24.40 -14.50 -2.39
C ILE A 537 25.58 -14.57 -1.42
N THR A 538 25.34 -14.28 -0.14
CA THR A 538 26.44 -14.13 0.82
C THR A 538 27.23 -15.41 1.04
N GLY A 539 26.61 -16.59 0.92
CA GLY A 539 27.28 -17.89 0.97
C GLY A 539 28.17 -18.20 -0.22
N GLU A 540 28.09 -17.47 -1.33
CA GLU A 540 29.03 -17.62 -2.45
C GLU A 540 30.35 -16.88 -2.16
N ILE A 541 30.27 -15.76 -1.43
CA ILE A 541 31.35 -14.79 -1.28
C ILE A 541 31.99 -14.80 0.12
N ALA A 542 31.27 -15.23 1.16
CA ALA A 542 31.72 -15.12 2.54
C ALA A 542 32.75 -16.20 2.93
N PRO A 543 33.61 -15.95 3.94
CA PRO A 543 34.59 -16.94 4.40
C PRO A 543 33.96 -18.21 4.99
N ASN A 544 32.73 -18.11 5.50
CA ASN A 544 31.93 -19.25 5.97
C ASN A 544 31.01 -19.83 4.89
N GLY A 545 31.22 -19.45 3.63
CA GLY A 545 30.45 -19.89 2.47
C GLY A 545 31.01 -21.15 1.79
N ASN A 546 30.63 -21.36 0.53
CA ASN A 546 31.04 -22.53 -0.25
C ASN A 546 32.45 -22.41 -0.88
N GLN A 547 33.02 -21.21 -0.93
CA GLN A 547 34.33 -20.91 -1.55
C GLN A 547 35.26 -20.10 -0.62
N PRO A 548 35.59 -20.58 0.59
CA PRO A 548 36.37 -19.82 1.59
C PRO A 548 37.72 -19.30 1.07
N LYS A 549 38.41 -20.06 0.21
CA LYS A 549 39.71 -19.67 -0.35
C LYS A 549 39.65 -18.47 -1.29
N LYS A 550 38.54 -18.29 -2.01
CA LYS A 550 38.34 -17.15 -2.93
C LYS A 550 37.65 -15.96 -2.27
N SER A 551 37.14 -16.14 -1.05
CA SER A 551 36.36 -15.13 -0.34
C SER A 551 37.03 -13.75 -0.29
N PRO A 552 38.34 -13.59 0.02
CA PRO A 552 38.97 -12.28 0.04
C PRO A 552 38.85 -11.52 -1.29
N GLU A 553 39.05 -12.21 -2.42
CA GLU A 553 38.93 -11.65 -3.76
C GLU A 553 37.47 -11.31 -4.10
N LEU A 554 36.55 -12.23 -3.86
CA LEU A 554 35.13 -12.03 -4.17
C LEU A 554 34.52 -10.88 -3.36
N MET A 555 34.87 -10.77 -2.07
CA MET A 555 34.43 -9.67 -1.22
C MET A 555 35.00 -8.32 -1.68
N GLU A 556 36.22 -8.28 -2.20
CA GLU A 556 36.82 -7.07 -2.77
C GLU A 556 36.04 -6.62 -4.03
N VAL A 557 35.68 -7.57 -4.89
CA VAL A 557 34.84 -7.28 -6.07
C VAL A 557 33.46 -6.77 -5.64
N ALA A 558 32.81 -7.40 -4.66
CA ALA A 558 31.52 -6.96 -4.15
C ALA A 558 31.59 -5.54 -3.55
N ARG A 559 32.61 -5.23 -2.74
CA ARG A 559 32.88 -3.87 -2.23
C ARG A 559 33.02 -2.87 -3.37
N SER A 560 33.77 -3.22 -4.41
CA SER A 560 33.98 -2.32 -5.56
C SER A 560 32.69 -2.02 -6.33
N ILE A 561 31.76 -2.97 -6.41
CA ILE A 561 30.44 -2.77 -7.02
C ILE A 561 29.57 -1.88 -6.13
N PHE A 562 29.50 -2.18 -4.83
CA PHE A 562 28.69 -1.41 -3.89
C PHE A 562 29.19 0.01 -3.66
N ALA A 563 30.48 0.29 -3.92
CA ALA A 563 31.06 1.62 -3.89
C ALA A 563 30.59 2.53 -5.05
N LEU A 564 30.04 1.99 -6.15
CA LEU A 564 29.57 2.81 -7.27
C LEU A 564 28.41 3.72 -6.84
N PRO A 565 28.43 5.06 -7.09
CA PRO A 565 27.42 5.98 -6.55
C PRO A 565 25.97 5.68 -6.96
N TRP A 566 25.77 5.11 -8.14
CA TRP A 566 24.47 4.73 -8.70
C TRP A 566 24.05 3.28 -8.39
N VAL A 567 24.77 2.60 -7.48
CA VAL A 567 24.41 1.25 -7.01
C VAL A 567 23.76 1.30 -5.63
N GLU A 568 22.59 0.67 -5.54
CA GLU A 568 21.86 0.39 -4.30
C GLU A 568 22.05 -1.07 -3.88
N ILE A 569 22.13 -1.33 -2.58
CA ILE A 569 22.58 -2.63 -2.04
C ILE A 569 21.39 -3.48 -1.61
N ALA A 570 21.38 -4.72 -2.08
CA ALA A 570 20.41 -5.76 -1.72
C ALA A 570 21.07 -7.04 -1.22
N SER A 571 20.33 -7.84 -0.47
CA SER A 571 20.68 -9.23 -0.18
C SER A 571 19.96 -10.17 -1.14
N HIS A 572 20.68 -11.18 -1.66
CA HIS A 572 20.11 -12.35 -2.31
C HIS A 572 20.33 -13.60 -1.46
N THR A 573 20.16 -13.43 -0.14
CA THR A 573 20.19 -14.48 0.89
C THR A 573 21.58 -14.98 1.25
N PHE A 574 21.64 -16.02 2.09
CA PHE A 574 22.87 -16.73 2.40
C PHE A 574 23.11 -17.91 1.47
N SER A 575 22.17 -18.84 1.38
CA SER A 575 22.36 -20.08 0.62
C SER A 575 21.63 -20.14 -0.71
N HIS A 576 20.89 -19.10 -1.10
CA HIS A 576 20.00 -19.11 -2.25
C HIS A 576 18.99 -20.28 -2.19
N PRO A 577 18.10 -20.31 -1.18
CA PRO A 577 17.09 -21.35 -1.07
C PRO A 577 16.19 -21.37 -2.32
N LEU A 578 15.99 -22.57 -2.88
CA LEU A 578 15.06 -22.79 -3.99
C LEU A 578 13.60 -22.83 -3.52
N ASN A 579 13.36 -23.38 -2.34
CA ASN A 579 12.06 -23.49 -1.68
C ASN A 579 12.12 -22.83 -0.30
N TRP A 580 11.27 -21.84 -0.06
CA TRP A 580 11.20 -21.12 1.22
C TRP A 580 10.31 -21.79 2.26
N GLN A 581 9.59 -22.85 1.87
CA GLN A 581 8.66 -23.60 2.69
C GLN A 581 8.96 -25.11 2.63
N PRO A 582 10.16 -25.56 3.06
CA PRO A 582 10.61 -26.96 2.92
C PRO A 582 9.77 -27.97 3.72
N GLN A 583 9.02 -27.51 4.73
CA GLN A 583 8.11 -28.37 5.50
C GLN A 583 6.78 -28.64 4.76
N SER A 584 6.52 -27.93 3.66
CA SER A 584 5.32 -28.11 2.86
C SER A 584 5.44 -29.39 2.03
N LYS A 585 4.70 -30.44 2.42
CA LYS A 585 4.61 -31.70 1.66
C LYS A 585 4.24 -31.50 0.17
N ARG A 586 3.57 -30.40 -0.17
CA ARG A 586 3.15 -30.06 -1.55
C ARG A 586 4.30 -29.83 -2.54
N PHE A 587 5.51 -29.52 -2.06
CA PHE A 587 6.68 -29.31 -2.94
C PHE A 587 7.70 -30.46 -2.84
N ASN A 588 7.56 -31.34 -1.86
CA ASN A 588 8.48 -32.48 -1.66
C ASN A 588 8.27 -33.59 -2.71
N GLU A 589 7.11 -33.59 -3.39
CA GLU A 589 6.82 -34.50 -4.52
C GLU A 589 7.66 -34.17 -5.79
N LEU A 590 8.39 -33.04 -5.80
CA LEU A 590 9.28 -32.65 -6.91
C LEU A 590 10.73 -33.17 -6.77
N GLY A 591 11.02 -34.02 -5.76
CA GLY A 591 12.30 -34.74 -5.60
C GLY A 591 13.14 -34.27 -4.41
N GLU A 592 13.61 -35.20 -3.57
CA GLU A 592 14.08 -34.93 -2.20
C GLU A 592 15.56 -34.49 -2.03
N GLU A 593 16.44 -34.54 -3.04
CA GLU A 593 17.89 -34.28 -2.84
C GLU A 593 18.43 -32.96 -3.46
N SER A 594 17.66 -32.23 -4.26
CA SER A 594 18.05 -30.94 -4.90
C SER A 594 17.45 -29.70 -4.22
N THR A 595 16.90 -29.87 -3.02
CA THR A 595 15.89 -28.98 -2.40
C THR A 595 16.43 -27.77 -1.63
N TYR A 596 17.75 -27.62 -1.46
CA TYR A 596 18.35 -26.57 -0.62
C TYR A 596 19.50 -25.83 -1.32
N GLY A 597 19.18 -25.00 -2.31
CA GLY A 597 20.09 -23.95 -2.79
C GLY A 597 21.55 -24.37 -3.04
N MET A 598 22.46 -23.47 -2.72
CA MET A 598 23.90 -23.69 -2.75
C MET A 598 24.33 -24.61 -1.60
N ARG A 599 25.16 -25.63 -1.89
CA ARG A 599 25.73 -26.51 -0.86
C ARG A 599 26.78 -25.77 -0.02
N ILE A 600 26.44 -25.43 1.22
CA ILE A 600 27.32 -24.78 2.19
C ILE A 600 27.67 -25.76 3.32
N PRO A 601 28.97 -25.98 3.63
CA PRO A 601 29.37 -26.90 4.70
C PRO A 601 28.74 -26.55 6.06
N ASN A 602 28.21 -27.57 6.75
CA ASN A 602 27.61 -27.47 8.09
C ASN A 602 26.41 -26.52 8.23
N TYR A 603 25.81 -26.07 7.13
CA TYR A 603 24.63 -25.22 7.14
C TYR A 603 23.34 -26.03 6.98
N LYS A 604 22.29 -25.62 7.69
CA LYS A 604 20.91 -26.06 7.50
C LYS A 604 20.04 -24.82 7.36
N PHE A 605 19.05 -24.87 6.47
CA PHE A 605 18.17 -23.75 6.19
C PHE A 605 17.61 -23.10 7.46
N ASN A 606 17.83 -21.79 7.60
CA ASN A 606 17.38 -20.99 8.73
C ASN A 606 16.99 -19.59 8.26
N LEU A 607 15.74 -19.18 8.51
CA LEU A 607 15.22 -17.89 8.05
C LEU A 607 16.03 -16.69 8.56
N ALA A 608 16.49 -16.71 9.82
CA ALA A 608 17.28 -15.61 10.37
C ALA A 608 18.65 -15.52 9.71
N THR A 609 19.30 -16.64 9.40
CA THR A 609 20.55 -16.65 8.64
C THR A 609 20.34 -16.17 7.21
N GLU A 610 19.30 -16.65 6.52
CA GLU A 610 19.01 -16.26 5.14
C GLU A 610 18.66 -14.79 5.01
N ILE A 611 17.90 -14.23 5.95
CA ILE A 611 17.36 -12.87 5.85
C ILE A 611 18.22 -11.89 6.64
N THR A 612 18.13 -11.90 7.97
CA THR A 612 18.83 -10.94 8.84
C THR A 612 20.35 -11.10 8.75
N GLY A 613 20.84 -12.34 8.84
CA GLY A 613 22.27 -12.65 8.87
C GLY A 613 23.00 -12.30 7.56
N SER A 614 22.37 -12.51 6.41
CA SER A 614 22.93 -12.11 5.12
C SER A 614 23.02 -10.59 4.99
N VAL A 615 21.99 -9.86 5.43
CA VAL A 615 21.98 -8.39 5.46
C VAL A 615 23.03 -7.83 6.41
N ASP A 616 23.14 -8.39 7.62
CA ASP A 616 24.15 -8.01 8.60
C ASP A 616 25.57 -8.23 8.08
N PHE A 617 25.80 -9.36 7.40
CA PHE A 617 27.08 -9.65 6.76
C PHE A 617 27.42 -8.61 5.70
N ILE A 618 26.47 -8.25 4.83
CA ILE A 618 26.67 -7.23 3.79
C ILE A 618 27.00 -5.88 4.42
N ASN A 619 26.20 -5.43 5.39
CA ASN A 619 26.38 -4.15 6.07
C ASN A 619 27.74 -4.07 6.79
N LYS A 620 28.17 -5.16 7.41
CA LYS A 620 29.42 -5.20 8.18
C LYS A 620 30.67 -5.27 7.30
N ASN A 621 30.61 -5.98 6.16
CA ASN A 621 31.83 -6.38 5.45
C ASN A 621 31.93 -5.89 4.00
N LEU A 622 30.82 -5.49 3.38
CA LEU A 622 30.74 -5.18 1.95
C LEU A 622 30.23 -3.76 1.66
N ALA A 623 29.30 -3.25 2.44
CA ALA A 623 28.75 -1.91 2.25
C ALA A 623 29.79 -0.83 2.62
N PRO A 624 29.93 0.25 1.83
CA PRO A 624 30.69 1.42 2.25
C PRO A 624 29.96 2.16 3.38
N ALA A 625 30.68 3.00 4.13
CA ALA A 625 30.17 3.62 5.35
C ALA A 625 28.94 4.53 5.16
N ASP A 626 28.74 5.05 3.95
CA ASP A 626 27.62 5.92 3.57
C ASP A 626 26.40 5.17 3.02
N LYS A 627 26.48 3.83 2.88
CA LYS A 627 25.40 2.99 2.37
C LYS A 627 25.05 1.85 3.32
N LYS A 628 23.84 1.33 3.14
CA LYS A 628 23.36 0.14 3.84
C LYS A 628 22.51 -0.72 2.91
N CYS A 629 22.61 -2.03 3.10
CA CYS A 629 21.67 -3.01 2.58
C CYS A 629 20.29 -2.76 3.22
N HIS A 630 19.30 -2.52 2.37
CA HIS A 630 17.91 -2.29 2.80
C HIS A 630 16.89 -2.91 1.83
N LEU A 631 17.37 -3.75 0.91
CA LEU A 631 16.59 -4.50 -0.06
C LEU A 631 16.81 -6.00 0.12
N PHE A 632 15.78 -6.79 -0.14
CA PHE A 632 15.81 -8.25 -0.09
C PHE A 632 15.21 -8.84 -1.36
N PHE A 633 16.02 -9.55 -2.13
CA PHE A 633 15.61 -10.18 -3.39
C PHE A 633 15.36 -11.66 -3.13
N TRP A 634 14.11 -12.11 -3.29
CA TRP A 634 13.74 -13.50 -3.04
C TRP A 634 14.38 -14.42 -4.07
N SER A 635 15.09 -15.45 -3.60
CA SER A 635 15.71 -16.48 -4.43
C SER A 635 14.75 -17.61 -4.81
N GLY A 636 15.11 -18.39 -5.83
CA GLY A 636 14.44 -19.64 -6.15
C GLY A 636 13.02 -19.45 -6.69
N LEU A 637 12.06 -20.21 -6.17
CA LEU A 637 10.64 -20.05 -6.50
C LEU A 637 10.05 -18.72 -6.00
N ALA A 638 10.82 -17.93 -5.24
CA ALA A 638 10.41 -16.68 -4.63
C ALA A 638 9.06 -16.84 -3.90
N ASP A 639 8.98 -17.88 -3.06
CA ASP A 639 7.75 -18.31 -2.41
C ASP A 639 7.79 -18.18 -0.88
N PRO A 640 8.12 -16.99 -0.31
CA PRO A 640 8.27 -16.83 1.13
C PRO A 640 7.00 -17.20 1.91
N SER A 641 7.22 -17.75 3.12
CA SER A 641 6.17 -17.92 4.11
C SER A 641 5.77 -16.58 4.74
N LYS A 642 4.69 -16.58 5.54
CA LYS A 642 4.29 -15.40 6.33
C LYS A 642 5.42 -14.96 7.27
N GLU A 643 6.10 -15.92 7.90
CA GLU A 643 7.17 -15.69 8.86
C GLU A 643 8.41 -15.09 8.18
N ALA A 644 8.75 -15.57 6.98
CA ALA A 644 9.83 -15.01 6.18
C ALA A 644 9.55 -13.55 5.80
N LEU A 645 8.33 -13.26 5.31
CA LEU A 645 7.93 -11.87 5.02
C LEU A 645 7.95 -11.01 6.28
N ALA A 646 7.39 -11.49 7.40
CA ALA A 646 7.39 -10.76 8.66
C ALA A 646 8.80 -10.36 9.11
N LEU A 647 9.80 -11.24 8.89
CA LEU A 647 11.19 -10.95 9.23
C LEU A 647 11.76 -9.82 8.37
N THR A 648 11.48 -9.79 7.06
CA THR A 648 11.91 -8.66 6.20
C THR A 648 11.33 -7.32 6.65
N TYR A 649 10.05 -7.28 7.04
CA TYR A 649 9.42 -6.06 7.54
C TYR A 649 9.93 -5.64 8.92
N LYS A 650 10.19 -6.61 9.80
CA LYS A 650 10.81 -6.37 11.11
C LYS A 650 12.18 -5.69 10.95
N ASP A 651 12.95 -6.12 9.95
CA ASP A 651 14.29 -5.60 9.67
C ASP A 651 14.26 -4.33 8.79
N ASN A 652 13.07 -3.80 8.48
CA ASN A 652 12.85 -2.63 7.60
C ASN A 652 13.43 -2.82 6.18
N LEU A 653 13.34 -4.04 5.65
CA LEU A 653 13.78 -4.38 4.29
C LEU A 653 12.61 -4.26 3.30
N LEU A 654 12.87 -3.59 2.19
CA LEU A 654 11.99 -3.64 1.02
C LEU A 654 12.27 -4.93 0.26
N ASN A 655 11.24 -5.71 -0.06
CA ASN A 655 11.42 -7.02 -0.69
C ASN A 655 10.80 -7.09 -2.09
N ILE A 656 11.44 -7.81 -3.01
CA ILE A 656 10.98 -8.03 -4.39
C ILE A 656 11.37 -9.44 -4.89
N ASN A 657 10.84 -9.82 -6.06
CA ASN A 657 10.86 -11.13 -6.72
C ASN A 657 9.68 -12.00 -6.30
N GLY A 658 9.12 -12.78 -7.24
CA GLY A 658 7.90 -13.56 -7.04
C GLY A 658 7.48 -14.28 -8.31
N VAL A 659 6.22 -14.71 -8.39
CA VAL A 659 5.63 -15.47 -9.51
C VAL A 659 6.09 -14.83 -10.82
N SER A 660 6.96 -15.56 -11.52
CA SER A 660 7.85 -15.13 -12.61
C SER A 660 7.24 -13.99 -13.40
N GLY A 661 7.99 -12.88 -13.50
CA GLY A 661 7.51 -11.55 -13.89
C GLY A 661 6.78 -11.52 -15.22
N THR A 662 6.38 -10.33 -15.67
CA THR A 662 5.65 -10.25 -16.96
C THR A 662 6.54 -10.75 -18.10
N HIS A 663 6.06 -11.76 -18.82
CA HIS A 663 6.74 -12.36 -19.97
C HIS A 663 5.71 -12.57 -21.09
N ILE A 664 5.78 -11.70 -22.09
CA ILE A 664 5.01 -11.78 -23.33
C ILE A 664 5.91 -11.37 -24.49
N ASP A 665 5.71 -11.94 -25.66
CA ASP A 665 6.45 -11.56 -26.87
C ASP A 665 5.53 -11.52 -28.09
N LYS A 666 6.07 -11.25 -29.28
CA LYS A 666 5.25 -11.16 -30.50
C LYS A 666 4.63 -12.50 -30.92
N ASN A 667 5.14 -13.63 -30.42
CA ASN A 667 4.55 -14.95 -30.65
C ASN A 667 3.46 -15.27 -29.63
N ASP A 668 3.62 -14.78 -28.39
CA ASP A 668 2.63 -14.93 -27.32
C ASP A 668 2.30 -13.59 -26.64
N PRO A 669 1.52 -12.70 -27.30
CA PRO A 669 1.21 -11.36 -26.78
C PRO A 669 0.01 -11.34 -25.82
N SER A 670 -0.25 -12.45 -25.13
CA SER A 670 -1.46 -12.67 -24.34
C SER A 670 -1.45 -11.89 -23.01
N LEU A 671 -2.59 -11.30 -22.63
CA LEU A 671 -2.79 -10.71 -21.30
C LEU A 671 -2.60 -11.72 -20.17
N THR A 672 -2.73 -13.02 -20.44
CA THR A 672 -2.44 -14.07 -19.45
C THR A 672 -0.96 -14.18 -19.08
N GLY A 673 -0.05 -13.54 -19.85
CA GLY A 673 1.36 -13.39 -19.52
C GLY A 673 1.70 -12.16 -18.67
N ILE A 674 0.73 -11.27 -18.41
CA ILE A 674 0.89 -10.14 -17.49
C ILE A 674 0.75 -10.62 -16.04
N ARG A 675 1.59 -10.11 -15.13
CA ARG A 675 1.59 -10.48 -13.71
C ARG A 675 1.08 -9.35 -12.82
N PRO A 676 0.52 -9.63 -11.62
CA PRO A 676 0.15 -8.58 -10.68
C PRO A 676 1.41 -7.89 -10.10
N ARG A 677 1.22 -6.81 -9.33
CA ARG A 677 2.30 -6.06 -8.69
C ARG A 677 2.81 -6.70 -7.40
N GLY A 678 2.01 -7.56 -6.77
CA GLY A 678 2.38 -8.24 -5.54
C GLY A 678 1.28 -9.11 -4.97
N LEU A 679 1.55 -9.65 -3.79
CA LEU A 679 0.64 -10.50 -3.03
C LEU A 679 0.74 -10.16 -1.53
N GLU A 680 -0.42 -9.96 -0.89
CA GLU A 680 -0.49 -9.85 0.56
C GLU A 680 -0.54 -11.25 1.20
N LEU A 681 0.31 -11.49 2.19
CA LEU A 681 0.31 -12.69 3.01
C LEU A 681 0.51 -12.31 4.48
N GLY A 682 -0.50 -12.56 5.30
CA GLY A 682 -0.44 -12.39 6.75
C GLY A 682 -0.15 -10.95 7.22
N GLY A 683 -0.65 -9.95 6.48
CA GLY A 683 -0.47 -8.53 6.75
C GLY A 683 0.78 -7.92 6.10
N TYR A 684 1.58 -8.71 5.40
CA TYR A 684 2.79 -8.27 4.71
C TYR A 684 2.64 -8.41 3.20
N TYR A 685 3.23 -7.50 2.45
CA TYR A 685 3.26 -7.58 0.99
C TYR A 685 4.60 -8.13 0.49
N GLN A 686 4.50 -9.12 -0.39
CA GLN A 686 5.57 -9.48 -1.32
C GLN A 686 5.36 -8.68 -2.61
N VAL A 687 6.32 -7.84 -2.98
CA VAL A 687 6.26 -7.12 -4.26
C VAL A 687 6.88 -8.00 -5.36
N PHE A 688 6.27 -8.01 -6.54
CA PHE A 688 6.74 -8.79 -7.67
C PHE A 688 7.56 -7.94 -8.64
N ALA A 689 8.55 -8.58 -9.27
CA ALA A 689 9.29 -7.98 -10.37
C ALA A 689 8.33 -7.57 -11.51
N PRO A 690 8.43 -6.35 -12.04
CA PRO A 690 7.58 -5.89 -13.13
C PRO A 690 7.66 -6.79 -14.38
N ILE A 691 8.88 -7.11 -14.78
CA ILE A 691 9.26 -7.85 -15.98
C ILE A 691 10.04 -9.09 -15.54
N ASP A 692 9.94 -10.16 -16.32
CA ASP A 692 10.62 -11.42 -16.01
C ASP A 692 12.15 -11.34 -16.20
N LEU A 693 12.87 -12.23 -15.52
CA LEU A 693 14.33 -12.27 -15.55
C LEU A 693 14.91 -12.95 -16.79
N ASP A 694 16.18 -12.64 -17.07
CA ASP A 694 16.99 -13.20 -18.17
C ASP A 694 16.96 -14.73 -18.31
N PHE A 695 16.87 -15.46 -17.20
CA PHE A 695 16.81 -16.93 -17.15
C PHE A 695 15.75 -17.53 -18.09
N TYR A 696 14.52 -17.01 -18.05
CA TYR A 696 13.42 -17.54 -18.84
C TYR A 696 13.54 -17.19 -20.33
N TYR A 697 14.05 -16.01 -20.65
CA TYR A 697 14.33 -15.62 -22.03
C TYR A 697 15.46 -16.44 -22.67
N MET A 698 16.39 -16.96 -21.86
CA MET A 698 17.49 -17.83 -22.30
C MET A 698 17.18 -19.33 -22.18
N ASN A 699 15.91 -19.70 -22.00
CA ASN A 699 15.46 -21.08 -21.87
C ASN A 699 16.23 -21.83 -20.76
N ASN A 700 16.26 -21.26 -19.56
CA ASN A 700 16.97 -21.82 -18.40
C ASN A 700 18.46 -22.05 -18.67
N LEU A 701 19.10 -21.10 -19.37
CA LEU A 701 20.48 -21.17 -19.88
C LEU A 701 20.76 -22.28 -20.92
N ALA A 702 19.75 -23.04 -21.36
CA ALA A 702 19.90 -23.99 -22.47
C ALA A 702 20.08 -23.29 -23.83
N GLY A 703 19.72 -22.00 -23.89
CA GLY A 703 19.90 -21.15 -25.05
C GLY A 703 18.67 -21.03 -25.94
N PRO A 704 18.70 -20.12 -26.94
CA PRO A 704 19.86 -19.30 -27.31
C PRO A 704 20.26 -18.28 -26.23
N LEU A 705 21.56 -18.17 -25.94
CA LEU A 705 22.06 -17.29 -24.86
C LEU A 705 21.93 -15.79 -25.16
N TYR A 706 21.55 -15.41 -26.38
CA TYR A 706 21.14 -14.04 -26.70
C TYR A 706 19.64 -13.80 -26.46
N GLY A 707 18.91 -14.80 -25.94
CA GLY A 707 17.45 -14.78 -25.84
C GLY A 707 16.89 -13.59 -25.05
N TYR A 708 17.65 -13.04 -24.10
CA TYR A 708 17.25 -11.86 -23.32
C TYR A 708 16.94 -10.63 -24.17
N GLU A 709 17.45 -10.53 -25.41
CA GLU A 709 17.06 -9.45 -26.33
C GLU A 709 15.53 -9.38 -26.55
N LYS A 710 14.82 -10.50 -26.41
CA LYS A 710 13.36 -10.55 -26.55
C LYS A 710 12.61 -9.76 -25.48
N VAL A 711 13.25 -9.44 -24.35
CA VAL A 711 12.65 -8.56 -23.32
C VAL A 711 12.22 -7.22 -23.90
N ILE A 712 12.88 -6.74 -24.97
CA ILE A 712 12.49 -5.53 -25.70
C ILE A 712 11.04 -5.65 -26.21
N GLN A 713 10.64 -6.82 -26.73
CA GLN A 713 9.28 -7.04 -27.21
C GLN A 713 8.27 -7.00 -26.05
N THR A 714 8.62 -7.59 -24.91
CA THR A 714 7.81 -7.51 -23.69
C THR A 714 7.64 -6.07 -23.24
N LEU A 715 8.71 -5.28 -23.25
CA LEU A 715 8.69 -3.87 -22.88
C LEU A 715 7.85 -3.02 -23.83
N GLU A 716 7.86 -3.32 -25.13
CA GLU A 716 6.99 -2.70 -26.14
C GLU A 716 5.50 -3.03 -25.91
N LEU A 717 5.18 -4.32 -25.76
CA LEU A 717 3.80 -4.82 -25.61
C LEU A 717 3.17 -4.43 -24.26
N THR A 718 3.99 -4.15 -23.25
CA THR A 718 3.53 -3.64 -21.95
C THR A 718 3.42 -2.12 -21.88
N ASP A 719 3.77 -1.39 -22.95
CA ASP A 719 3.53 0.06 -23.10
C ASP A 719 2.32 0.39 -23.96
N LYS A 720 2.05 -0.44 -24.99
CA LYS A 720 1.01 -0.21 -25.99
C LYS A 720 0.19 -1.48 -26.28
N PRO A 721 -1.14 -1.36 -26.48
CA PRO A 721 -1.92 -0.12 -26.48
C PRO A 721 -2.21 0.43 -25.07
N HIS A 722 -1.94 -0.36 -24.03
CA HIS A 722 -2.07 0.04 -22.63
C HIS A 722 -0.74 -0.12 -21.91
N ARG A 723 -0.39 0.84 -21.05
CA ARG A 723 0.79 0.74 -20.21
C ARG A 723 0.49 -0.09 -18.98
N TYR A 724 0.93 -1.34 -18.98
CA TYR A 724 0.74 -2.29 -17.88
C TYR A 724 1.90 -2.29 -16.90
N LYS A 725 3.13 -2.05 -17.37
CA LYS A 725 4.36 -2.21 -16.57
C LYS A 725 5.34 -1.06 -16.77
N PRO A 726 6.14 -0.69 -15.75
CA PRO A 726 7.34 0.11 -15.97
C PRO A 726 8.36 -0.67 -16.84
N ILE A 727 9.46 -0.01 -17.21
CA ILE A 727 10.62 -0.71 -17.73
C ILE A 727 11.43 -1.24 -16.55
N ASP A 728 11.76 -2.52 -16.59
CA ASP A 728 12.62 -3.14 -15.58
C ASP A 728 13.59 -4.09 -16.29
N LEU A 729 14.89 -3.84 -16.08
CA LEU A 729 15.96 -4.71 -16.57
C LEU A 729 16.35 -5.65 -15.44
N TYR A 730 15.70 -6.80 -15.40
CA TYR A 730 15.93 -7.85 -14.41
C TYR A 730 16.79 -8.98 -15.00
N TYR A 731 17.96 -9.21 -14.41
CA TYR A 731 18.92 -10.22 -14.88
C TYR A 731 19.92 -10.61 -13.78
N HIS A 732 20.82 -11.56 -14.07
CA HIS A 732 21.81 -12.07 -13.12
C HIS A 732 23.26 -11.77 -13.52
N PHE A 733 24.21 -12.03 -12.61
CA PHE A 733 25.63 -11.88 -12.91
C PHE A 733 26.11 -12.78 -14.05
N TYR A 734 25.57 -14.00 -14.19
CA TYR A 734 25.95 -14.91 -15.26
C TYR A 734 25.68 -14.37 -16.68
N SER A 735 24.84 -13.34 -16.84
CA SER A 735 24.65 -12.67 -18.14
C SER A 735 25.94 -12.04 -18.66
N ALA A 736 26.91 -11.76 -17.78
CA ALA A 736 28.27 -11.34 -18.15
C ALA A 736 29.26 -12.51 -18.31
N SER A 737 28.83 -13.77 -18.26
CA SER A 737 29.72 -14.93 -18.45
C SER A 737 29.82 -15.38 -19.92
N TYR A 738 28.88 -15.00 -20.78
CA TYR A 738 28.81 -15.47 -22.16
C TYR A 738 28.81 -14.29 -23.13
N PRO A 739 29.61 -14.31 -24.22
CA PRO A 739 29.65 -13.20 -25.17
C PRO A 739 28.26 -12.83 -25.74
N ALA A 740 27.45 -13.84 -26.09
CA ALA A 740 26.11 -13.62 -26.63
C ALA A 740 25.15 -12.97 -25.61
N ALA A 741 25.14 -13.44 -24.37
CA ALA A 741 24.30 -12.88 -23.30
C ALA A 741 24.72 -11.45 -22.95
N LEU A 742 26.03 -11.18 -22.89
CA LEU A 742 26.54 -9.85 -22.62
C LEU A 742 26.19 -8.85 -23.72
N GLN A 743 26.28 -9.26 -24.99
CA GLN A 743 25.88 -8.39 -26.11
C GLN A 743 24.38 -8.14 -26.14
N ALA A 744 23.57 -9.16 -25.87
CA ALA A 744 22.13 -9.00 -25.68
C ALA A 744 21.82 -7.98 -24.59
N LEU A 745 22.49 -8.09 -23.43
CA LEU A 745 22.31 -7.18 -22.31
C LEU A 745 22.69 -5.73 -22.69
N ILE A 746 23.83 -5.51 -23.36
CA ILE A 746 24.24 -4.18 -23.85
C ILE A 746 23.18 -3.59 -24.78
N LYS A 747 22.63 -4.40 -25.69
CA LYS A 747 21.57 -3.96 -26.63
C LYS A 747 20.29 -3.57 -25.90
N VAL A 748 19.89 -4.33 -24.88
CA VAL A 748 18.71 -4.02 -24.04
C VAL A 748 18.91 -2.68 -23.30
N TYR A 749 20.08 -2.45 -22.70
CA TYR A 749 20.41 -1.17 -22.07
C TYR A 749 20.35 0.00 -23.05
N GLN A 750 20.96 -0.15 -24.24
CA GLN A 750 20.93 0.87 -25.28
C GLN A 750 19.51 1.18 -25.75
N TRP A 751 18.68 0.15 -25.93
CA TRP A 751 17.28 0.33 -26.30
C TRP A 751 16.51 1.10 -25.23
N ALA A 752 16.66 0.72 -23.96
CA ALA A 752 15.92 1.29 -22.84
C ALA A 752 16.30 2.77 -22.59
N LEU A 753 17.59 3.10 -22.67
CA LEU A 753 18.09 4.47 -22.48
C LEU A 753 17.76 5.42 -23.65
N ASN A 754 17.40 4.88 -24.81
CA ASN A 754 16.89 5.67 -25.94
C ASN A 754 15.40 6.03 -25.79
N GLN A 755 14.71 5.54 -24.76
CA GLN A 755 13.32 5.88 -24.47
C GLN A 755 13.21 7.13 -23.59
N PRO A 756 12.10 7.89 -23.63
CA PRO A 756 11.85 9.01 -22.72
C PRO A 756 11.45 8.51 -21.32
N VAL A 757 12.43 8.07 -20.54
CA VAL A 757 12.23 7.45 -19.22
C VAL A 757 12.59 8.37 -18.05
N MET A 758 12.08 8.01 -16.87
CA MET A 758 12.58 8.44 -15.57
C MET A 758 13.30 7.26 -14.92
N ASN A 759 14.63 7.33 -14.83
CA ASN A 759 15.42 6.29 -14.16
C ASN A 759 15.23 6.39 -12.64
N ILE A 760 14.96 5.27 -12.00
CA ILE A 760 14.72 5.14 -10.55
C ILE A 760 15.42 3.90 -10.00
N PHE A 761 15.71 3.91 -8.70
CA PHE A 761 16.08 2.68 -8.01
C PHE A 761 14.88 1.74 -7.90
N ILE A 762 15.11 0.42 -7.80
CA ILE A 762 14.00 -0.53 -7.63
C ILE A 762 13.27 -0.29 -6.30
N SER A 763 13.96 0.24 -5.29
CA SER A 763 13.36 0.62 -4.01
C SER A 763 12.25 1.67 -4.16
N ASP A 764 12.37 2.61 -5.11
CA ASP A 764 11.33 3.59 -5.42
C ASP A 764 10.10 2.94 -6.07
N TYR A 765 10.30 1.93 -6.93
CA TYR A 765 9.19 1.13 -7.47
C TYR A 765 8.48 0.33 -6.37
N ILE A 766 9.23 -0.35 -5.48
CA ILE A 766 8.66 -1.13 -4.38
C ILE A 766 7.79 -0.22 -3.49
N LYS A 767 8.29 0.96 -3.10
CA LYS A 767 7.52 1.95 -2.33
C LYS A 767 6.25 2.39 -3.04
N LYS A 768 6.28 2.62 -4.35
CA LYS A 768 5.09 2.96 -5.15
C LYS A 768 4.06 1.83 -5.18
N VAL A 769 4.50 0.58 -5.27
CA VAL A 769 3.59 -0.58 -5.21
C VAL A 769 2.92 -0.66 -3.85
N LEU A 770 3.68 -0.50 -2.76
CA LEU A 770 3.11 -0.50 -1.40
C LEU A 770 2.11 0.65 -1.22
N ASP A 771 2.44 1.85 -1.72
CA ASP A 771 1.56 3.01 -1.65
C ASP A 771 0.31 2.86 -2.56
N PHE A 772 0.39 2.17 -3.70
CA PHE A 772 -0.79 1.84 -4.52
C PHE A 772 -1.86 1.08 -3.73
N TYR A 773 -1.43 0.11 -2.91
CA TYR A 773 -2.33 -0.69 -2.06
C TYR A 773 -2.88 0.11 -0.87
N GLN A 774 -2.24 1.23 -0.51
CA GLN A 774 -2.59 2.05 0.64
C GLN A 774 -3.30 3.37 0.25
N THR A 775 -3.25 3.75 -1.03
CA THR A 775 -3.86 4.97 -1.55
C THR A 775 -5.38 4.96 -1.35
N SER A 776 -5.88 6.02 -0.70
CA SER A 776 -7.31 6.25 -0.48
C SER A 776 -7.85 7.27 -1.48
N ILE A 777 -9.05 7.00 -2.01
CA ILE A 777 -9.68 7.83 -3.04
C ILE A 777 -11.15 7.99 -2.68
N GLY A 778 -11.68 9.18 -2.83
CA GLY A 778 -13.12 9.44 -2.74
C GLY A 778 -13.51 10.75 -3.38
N LYS A 779 -14.72 11.23 -3.09
CA LYS A 779 -15.30 12.39 -3.77
C LYS A 779 -16.00 13.31 -2.78
N ILE A 780 -15.72 14.62 -2.87
CA ILE A 780 -16.36 15.69 -2.08
C ILE A 780 -16.67 16.85 -3.03
N ASP A 781 -17.92 17.31 -3.04
CA ASP A 781 -18.37 18.48 -3.82
C ASP A 781 -17.91 18.46 -5.30
N GLY A 782 -18.00 17.29 -5.93
CA GLY A 782 -17.60 17.09 -7.32
C GLY A 782 -16.09 16.97 -7.57
N SER A 783 -15.25 17.13 -6.54
CA SER A 783 -13.80 16.95 -6.61
C SER A 783 -13.39 15.59 -6.09
N TRP A 784 -12.39 14.97 -6.72
CA TRP A 784 -11.75 13.78 -6.18
C TRP A 784 -10.81 14.17 -5.04
N VAL A 785 -10.86 13.41 -3.97
CA VAL A 785 -9.99 13.54 -2.80
C VAL A 785 -9.11 12.31 -2.75
N ILE A 786 -7.80 12.53 -2.80
CA ILE A 786 -6.81 11.46 -2.90
C ILE A 786 -5.81 11.65 -1.77
N THR A 787 -5.62 10.58 -0.98
CA THR A 787 -4.56 10.50 0.03
C THR A 787 -3.59 9.38 -0.33
N THR A 788 -2.30 9.69 -0.38
CA THR A 788 -1.21 8.72 -0.59
C THR A 788 -0.17 8.85 0.52
N ASN A 789 0.73 7.88 0.62
CA ASN A 789 1.94 7.98 1.44
C ASN A 789 3.06 8.79 0.77
N GLY A 790 2.73 9.49 -0.32
CA GLY A 790 3.62 10.43 -1.00
C GLY A 790 4.51 9.78 -2.06
N GLU A 791 4.39 8.48 -2.31
CA GLU A 791 5.20 7.72 -3.26
C GLU A 791 4.52 7.58 -4.62
N VAL A 792 3.22 7.28 -4.67
CA VAL A 792 2.42 7.38 -5.89
C VAL A 792 2.09 8.85 -6.15
N ARG A 793 2.54 9.37 -7.29
CA ARG A 793 2.41 10.78 -7.70
C ARG A 793 1.88 10.95 -9.13
N GLU A 794 1.32 9.90 -9.69
CA GLU A 794 0.78 9.87 -11.04
C GLU A 794 -0.55 9.14 -11.01
N PHE A 795 -1.56 9.69 -11.68
CA PHE A 795 -2.89 9.10 -11.75
C PHE A 795 -3.38 9.05 -13.19
N ARG A 796 -3.78 7.87 -13.67
CA ARG A 796 -4.44 7.69 -14.97
C ARG A 796 -5.91 8.08 -14.85
N SER A 797 -6.38 8.88 -15.78
CA SER A 797 -7.74 9.39 -15.84
C SER A 797 -8.37 9.05 -17.18
N PRO A 798 -9.59 8.50 -17.20
CA PRO A 798 -10.34 8.35 -18.44
C PRO A 798 -10.54 9.69 -19.15
N LEU A 799 -10.40 9.72 -20.48
CA LEU A 799 -10.50 10.97 -21.25
C LEU A 799 -11.84 11.69 -21.10
N HIS A 800 -12.92 10.95 -20.82
CA HIS A 800 -14.27 11.53 -20.67
C HIS A 800 -14.42 12.41 -19.41
N PHE A 801 -13.47 12.38 -18.47
CA PHE A 801 -13.43 13.33 -17.36
C PHE A 801 -13.03 14.75 -17.81
N GLY A 802 -12.40 14.91 -18.97
CA GLY A 802 -11.82 16.17 -19.43
C GLY A 802 -10.42 16.40 -18.87
N TYR A 803 -10.02 17.65 -18.73
CA TYR A 803 -8.68 18.07 -18.30
C TYR A 803 -8.65 18.43 -16.82
N PRO A 804 -7.51 18.30 -16.12
CA PRO A 804 -7.41 18.77 -14.73
C PRO A 804 -7.57 20.30 -14.68
N ASP A 805 -8.40 20.76 -13.75
CA ASP A 805 -8.51 22.18 -13.40
C ASP A 805 -7.32 22.56 -12.50
N LEU A 806 -6.28 23.12 -13.11
CA LEU A 806 -5.01 23.43 -12.45
C LEU A 806 -5.11 24.59 -11.42
N ILE A 807 -6.21 25.34 -11.42
CA ILE A 807 -6.43 26.47 -10.50
C ILE A 807 -7.18 26.02 -9.26
N ASN A 808 -8.25 25.23 -9.44
CA ASN A 808 -9.09 24.77 -8.34
C ASN A 808 -8.65 23.42 -7.77
N SER A 809 -7.72 22.72 -8.42
CA SER A 809 -7.07 21.54 -7.87
C SER A 809 -5.92 21.92 -6.93
N LYS A 810 -5.65 21.07 -5.94
CA LYS A 810 -4.51 21.16 -5.04
C LYS A 810 -3.59 19.97 -5.30
N ASN A 811 -2.29 20.22 -5.25
CA ASN A 811 -1.26 19.22 -5.52
C ASN A 811 -1.25 18.65 -6.95
N VAL A 812 -1.78 19.39 -7.94
CA VAL A 812 -1.77 19.01 -9.36
C VAL A 812 -0.90 19.99 -10.14
N ILE A 813 0.11 19.47 -10.84
CA ILE A 813 1.16 20.30 -11.47
C ILE A 813 1.03 20.31 -12.99
N GLY A 814 0.53 19.22 -13.56
CA GLY A 814 0.35 19.09 -14.99
C GLY A 814 -0.22 17.74 -15.37
N PHE A 815 -0.13 17.42 -16.66
CA PHE A 815 -0.65 16.17 -17.20
C PHE A 815 -0.05 15.89 -18.58
N LYS A 816 -0.17 14.64 -19.01
CA LYS A 816 0.18 14.19 -20.35
C LYS A 816 -0.83 13.17 -20.85
N LYS A 817 -1.24 13.29 -22.11
CA LYS A 817 -2.00 12.23 -22.77
C LYS A 817 -1.03 11.12 -23.20
N ILE A 818 -1.29 9.90 -22.77
CA ILE A 818 -0.52 8.71 -23.16
C ILE A 818 -1.54 7.62 -23.52
N ASN A 819 -1.42 7.08 -24.75
CA ASN A 819 -2.43 6.19 -25.32
C ASN A 819 -3.84 6.83 -25.23
N ASP A 820 -4.81 6.09 -24.68
CA ASP A 820 -6.21 6.53 -24.52
C ASP A 820 -6.54 7.03 -23.10
N GLU A 821 -5.54 7.53 -22.36
CA GLU A 821 -5.72 8.03 -20.99
C GLU A 821 -4.94 9.34 -20.76
N LEU A 822 -5.39 10.12 -19.76
CA LEU A 822 -4.67 11.27 -19.23
C LEU A 822 -3.90 10.89 -17.96
N TYR A 823 -2.60 11.10 -17.97
CA TYR A 823 -1.72 10.91 -16.82
C TYR A 823 -1.59 12.25 -16.09
N ILE A 824 -2.10 12.32 -14.86
CA ILE A 824 -2.17 13.53 -14.04
C ILE A 824 -1.00 13.55 -13.05
N HIS A 825 -0.14 14.56 -13.16
CA HIS A 825 1.08 14.69 -12.37
C HIS A 825 0.80 15.40 -11.06
N LEU A 826 1.13 14.74 -9.96
CA LEU A 826 0.95 15.28 -8.61
C LEU A 826 2.23 15.90 -8.07
N GLY A 827 2.07 16.85 -7.15
CA GLY A 827 3.16 17.41 -6.36
C GLY A 827 3.56 16.55 -5.17
N SER A 828 4.33 17.14 -4.26
CA SER A 828 4.91 16.45 -3.10
C SER A 828 3.95 16.26 -1.92
N SER A 829 2.76 16.85 -1.94
CA SER A 829 1.76 16.67 -0.87
C SER A 829 1.17 15.26 -0.89
N HIS A 830 0.89 14.74 0.30
CA HIS A 830 0.17 13.47 0.52
C HIS A 830 -1.33 13.58 0.25
N PHE A 831 -1.85 14.81 0.25
CA PHE A 831 -3.26 15.10 0.03
C PHE A 831 -3.43 15.90 -1.26
N THR A 832 -4.36 15.44 -2.10
CA THR A 832 -4.66 16.03 -3.40
C THR A 832 -6.17 16.21 -3.53
N THR A 833 -6.59 17.39 -4.00
CA THR A 833 -7.95 17.60 -4.50
C THR A 833 -7.88 17.78 -6.00
N LEU A 834 -8.47 16.85 -6.75
CA LEU A 834 -8.45 16.84 -8.21
C LEU A 834 -9.84 17.16 -8.76
N LYS A 835 -9.94 18.29 -9.45
CA LYS A 835 -11.13 18.71 -10.17
C LYS A 835 -10.85 18.69 -11.67
N TYR A 836 -11.87 18.43 -12.46
CA TYR A 836 -11.78 18.45 -13.92
C TYR A 836 -12.57 19.61 -14.53
N GLN A 837 -12.14 20.02 -15.71
CA GLN A 837 -12.75 21.02 -16.58
C GLN A 837 -12.82 20.49 -18.03
N LYS A 838 -13.77 21.00 -18.82
CA LYS A 838 -13.97 20.53 -20.20
C LYS A 838 -12.92 21.04 -21.18
N THR A 839 -12.43 22.25 -20.97
CA THR A 839 -11.47 22.93 -21.86
C THR A 839 -10.04 22.66 -21.43
N GLU A 840 -9.12 22.60 -22.38
CA GLU A 840 -7.70 22.46 -22.10
C GLU A 840 -7.18 23.67 -21.29
N PRO A 841 -6.33 23.48 -20.27
CA PRO A 841 -5.79 24.57 -19.47
C PRO A 841 -4.92 25.52 -20.30
N THR A 842 -5.08 26.81 -20.09
CA THR A 842 -4.26 27.86 -20.72
C THR A 842 -3.11 28.34 -19.84
N GLN A 843 -3.10 27.90 -18.57
CA GLN A 843 -2.04 28.22 -17.62
C GLN A 843 -0.78 27.38 -17.92
N PRO A 844 0.41 27.82 -17.49
CA PRO A 844 1.63 26.99 -17.53
C PRO A 844 1.46 25.67 -16.78
N TYR A 845 1.86 24.55 -17.38
CA TYR A 845 1.83 23.24 -16.72
C TYR A 845 2.90 22.29 -17.22
N LEU A 846 3.27 21.33 -16.36
CA LEU A 846 4.27 20.33 -16.68
C LEU A 846 3.68 19.28 -17.63
N ILE A 847 4.35 19.05 -18.76
CA ILE A 847 4.02 17.98 -19.71
C ILE A 847 4.78 16.71 -19.34
N GLU A 848 6.06 16.83 -19.01
CA GLU A 848 6.84 15.69 -18.54
C GLU A 848 8.13 16.10 -17.82
N ALA A 849 8.69 15.20 -17.00
CA ALA A 849 10.03 15.31 -16.44
C ALA A 849 10.65 13.93 -16.18
N ASN A 850 11.99 13.82 -16.18
CA ASN A 850 12.72 12.62 -15.73
C ASN A 850 13.15 12.66 -14.25
N ALA A 851 12.54 13.55 -13.47
CA ALA A 851 12.90 13.79 -12.08
C ALA A 851 11.66 13.97 -11.22
N ARG A 852 11.79 13.64 -9.93
CA ARG A 852 10.74 13.80 -8.94
C ARG A 852 10.56 15.26 -8.59
N ILE A 853 9.31 15.67 -8.35
CA ILE A 853 9.01 17.03 -7.90
C ILE A 853 9.02 17.05 -6.37
N VAL A 854 9.99 17.73 -5.77
CA VAL A 854 10.11 17.77 -4.30
C VAL A 854 9.34 18.94 -3.69
N ASP A 855 9.13 20.01 -4.46
CA ASP A 855 8.33 21.15 -4.05
C ASP A 855 7.75 21.88 -5.27
N TYR A 856 6.60 22.51 -5.09
CA TYR A 856 6.03 23.40 -6.11
C TYR A 856 5.12 24.46 -5.50
N SER A 857 5.03 25.60 -6.17
CA SER A 857 4.10 26.67 -5.82
C SER A 857 3.46 27.26 -7.07
N ARG A 858 2.13 27.41 -7.05
CA ARG A 858 1.37 28.09 -8.11
C ARG A 858 0.65 29.29 -7.50
N LYS A 859 0.94 30.48 -8.03
CA LYS A 859 0.22 31.73 -7.81
C LYS A 859 -0.32 32.22 -9.17
N LYS A 860 -1.22 33.20 -9.15
CA LYS A 860 -1.94 33.68 -10.36
C LYS A 860 -1.05 33.90 -11.59
N LYS A 861 0.18 34.39 -11.36
CA LYS A 861 1.17 34.73 -12.39
C LYS A 861 2.52 34.01 -12.27
N LYS A 862 2.66 33.14 -11.27
CA LYS A 862 3.96 32.56 -10.92
C LYS A 862 3.83 31.07 -10.73
N LEU A 863 4.71 30.32 -11.38
CA LEU A 863 4.88 28.90 -11.15
C LEU A 863 6.32 28.66 -10.70
N SER A 864 6.51 27.93 -9.62
CA SER A 864 7.83 27.49 -9.17
C SER A 864 7.80 25.99 -8.96
N VAL A 865 8.81 25.30 -9.48
CA VAL A 865 8.92 23.84 -9.39
C VAL A 865 10.35 23.45 -9.07
N LYS A 866 10.52 22.59 -8.06
CA LYS A 866 11.80 22.05 -7.64
C LYS A 866 11.87 20.57 -7.97
N PHE A 867 12.87 20.21 -8.76
CA PHE A 867 13.14 18.85 -9.20
C PHE A 867 14.30 18.23 -8.43
N ALA A 868 14.19 16.94 -8.16
CA ALA A 868 15.27 16.07 -7.71
C ALA A 868 15.22 14.76 -8.48
N GLY A 869 16.25 14.49 -9.28
CA GLY A 869 16.38 13.26 -10.06
C GLY A 869 17.70 12.55 -9.78
N TYR A 870 17.82 11.33 -10.27
CA TYR A 870 19.09 10.59 -10.27
C TYR A 870 19.94 10.89 -11.51
N MET A 871 19.34 11.45 -12.55
CA MET A 871 19.96 11.83 -13.81
C MET A 871 19.88 13.34 -14.02
N PRO A 872 20.73 13.93 -14.89
CA PRO A 872 20.59 15.32 -15.29
C PRO A 872 19.16 15.64 -15.74
N VAL A 873 18.58 16.69 -15.16
CA VAL A 873 17.13 16.93 -15.26
C VAL A 873 16.76 17.39 -16.68
N GLN A 874 15.72 16.75 -17.23
CA GLN A 874 15.03 17.10 -18.44
C GLN A 874 13.55 17.24 -18.15
N PHE A 875 12.93 18.30 -18.67
CA PHE A 875 11.51 18.56 -18.44
C PHE A 875 10.91 19.42 -19.55
N THR A 876 9.60 19.31 -19.74
CA THR A 876 8.86 20.04 -20.78
C THR A 876 7.65 20.73 -20.17
N PHE A 877 7.46 22.02 -20.48
CA PHE A 877 6.29 22.79 -20.05
C PHE A 877 5.47 23.25 -21.26
N ALA A 878 4.14 23.24 -21.09
CA ALA A 878 3.21 23.91 -21.98
C ALA A 878 2.89 25.32 -21.48
N ASN A 879 2.42 26.18 -22.39
CA ASN A 879 1.94 27.55 -22.11
C ASN A 879 2.97 28.47 -21.41
N VAL A 880 4.27 28.27 -21.67
CA VAL A 880 5.36 29.06 -21.07
C VAL A 880 6.04 30.03 -22.03
N ALA A 881 5.62 30.09 -23.30
CA ALA A 881 6.29 30.89 -24.34
C ALA A 881 6.29 32.41 -24.06
N GLN A 882 5.31 32.91 -23.31
CA GLN A 882 5.23 34.33 -22.91
C GLN A 882 5.75 34.59 -21.49
N CYS A 883 6.24 33.57 -20.80
CA CYS A 883 6.72 33.68 -19.43
C CYS A 883 8.20 34.06 -19.39
N LYS A 884 8.60 34.88 -18.40
CA LYS A 884 10.00 35.03 -18.04
C LYS A 884 10.42 33.84 -17.16
N MET A 885 11.34 33.02 -17.65
CA MET A 885 11.89 31.88 -16.89
C MET A 885 13.19 32.28 -16.20
N SER A 886 13.36 31.85 -14.96
CA SER A 886 14.63 31.91 -14.23
C SER A 886 14.89 30.60 -13.50
N SER A 887 16.15 30.18 -13.45
CA SER A 887 16.60 28.96 -12.78
C SER A 887 17.89 29.23 -12.02
N LYS A 888 18.16 28.42 -10.99
CA LYS A 888 19.43 28.49 -10.25
C LYS A 888 20.62 28.08 -11.12
N PHE A 889 20.43 27.11 -12.00
CA PHE A 889 21.47 26.58 -12.90
C PHE A 889 21.14 26.85 -14.37
N PRO A 890 22.15 26.98 -15.25
CA PRO A 890 21.92 27.17 -16.68
C PRO A 890 21.07 26.06 -17.30
N LEU A 891 20.20 26.45 -18.24
CA LEU A 891 19.32 25.54 -18.96
C LEU A 891 19.48 25.71 -20.47
N LYS A 892 19.48 24.60 -21.20
CA LYS A 892 19.30 24.61 -22.65
C LYS A 892 17.82 24.40 -22.97
N ALA A 893 17.21 25.39 -23.63
CA ALA A 893 15.82 25.36 -24.06
C ALA A 893 15.71 24.94 -25.54
N THR A 894 14.69 24.14 -25.85
CA THR A 894 14.32 23.72 -27.21
C THR A 894 12.83 23.97 -27.40
N HIS A 895 12.48 24.75 -28.42
CA HIS A 895 11.08 25.01 -28.79
C HIS A 895 10.57 23.86 -29.66
N ASN A 896 9.47 23.23 -29.24
CA ASN A 896 8.89 22.08 -29.92
C ASN A 896 7.80 22.53 -30.91
N SER A 897 7.50 21.67 -31.90
CA SER A 897 6.48 21.94 -32.92
C SER A 897 5.06 22.06 -32.35
N ASP A 898 4.80 21.47 -31.18
CA ASP A 898 3.52 21.51 -30.47
C ASP A 898 3.37 22.74 -29.54
N LYS A 899 4.25 23.75 -29.69
CA LYS A 899 4.29 24.98 -28.88
C LYS A 899 4.66 24.76 -27.41
N THR A 900 5.12 23.56 -27.03
CA THR A 900 5.77 23.33 -25.73
C THR A 900 7.24 23.73 -25.77
N ILE A 901 7.87 23.89 -24.60
CA ILE A 901 9.30 24.17 -24.49
C ILE A 901 9.94 23.10 -23.61
N SER A 902 10.92 22.38 -24.16
CA SER A 902 11.74 21.41 -23.46
C SER A 902 12.98 22.09 -22.90
N TYR A 903 13.38 21.72 -21.69
CA TYR A 903 14.57 22.21 -21.01
C TYR A 903 15.45 21.04 -20.58
N SER A 904 16.76 21.26 -20.62
CA SER A 904 17.77 20.31 -20.12
C SER A 904 18.81 21.03 -19.27
N SER A 905 19.21 20.36 -18.18
CA SER A 905 20.17 20.80 -17.17
C SER A 905 21.32 19.79 -17.10
N SER A 906 22.54 20.24 -16.78
CA SER A 906 23.63 19.33 -16.37
C SER A 906 23.44 18.79 -14.96
N GLU A 907 22.73 19.55 -14.12
CA GLU A 907 22.46 19.18 -12.73
C GLU A 907 21.31 18.18 -12.59
N THR A 908 21.40 17.36 -11.56
CA THR A 908 20.35 16.39 -11.14
C THR A 908 19.25 17.00 -10.27
N ASN A 909 19.49 18.22 -9.75
CA ASN A 909 18.53 19.00 -8.99
C ASN A 909 18.42 20.40 -9.59
N ASN A 910 17.20 20.92 -9.74
CA ASN A 910 17.02 22.27 -10.25
C ASN A 910 15.73 22.90 -9.69
N GLU A 911 15.74 24.22 -9.55
CA GLU A 911 14.58 25.00 -9.13
C GLU A 911 14.29 26.04 -10.22
N ILE A 912 13.07 25.97 -10.75
CA ILE A 912 12.63 26.73 -11.91
C ILE A 912 11.50 27.65 -11.49
N HIS A 913 11.56 28.90 -11.92
CA HIS A 913 10.50 29.89 -11.73
C HIS A 913 10.06 30.44 -13.09
N PHE A 914 8.75 30.46 -13.31
CA PHE A 914 8.09 31.13 -14.44
C PHE A 914 7.27 32.31 -13.91
N ASP A 915 7.44 33.48 -14.52
CA ASP A 915 6.63 34.69 -14.30
C ASP A 915 5.86 35.03 -15.59
N CYS A 916 4.53 34.88 -15.55
CA CYS A 916 3.56 35.05 -16.63
C CYS A 916 2.42 35.96 -16.10
#